data_AF-A0A349E1J1-F1
#
_entry.id   AF-A0A349E1J1-F1
#
_cell.length_a   1.000
_cell.length_b   1.000
_cell.length_c   1.000
_cell.angle_alpha   90.00
_cell.angle_beta   90.00
_cell.angle_gamma   90.00
#
_symmetry.space_group_name_H-M   'P 1'
#
loop_
_entity.id
_entity.type
_entity.pdbx_description
1 polymer ?
#
loop_
_entity_poly.entity_id
_entity_poly.type
_entity_poly.pdbx_seq_one_letter_code
_entity_poly.pdbx_strand_id
1 'polypeptide(L)'
;MKNINQSLKKCPYSLLALWLISILWAYNTQAKPKLFSNGAIAYAYPVNGITIDGNLDDWTANKLRKFPIKKVPFGKPAKNEADLSAYFYAGYNLATQSLYIVTVVTDESHVALNKKGVSWNEQDAYVLYLDSQHSTKGSGVLVYALNQFNKRLSDPSESWDPSIWNATMDNVTFAFKREGNNSVYECQIKLGDQLQVGKTFGLDHIVVDRDKAESGTSYLAWGSGGSKSQAPGRLGDLMIVKPKTTTGTIQGKIAWKDKDAKGLPGHIRVTSANNPAMWTEARVNKQGEFSFELPVGKYKMGLAWEFYTGEGKNYKIAPLTQKVTVKTDQVTQMPLIKLGVLPKIDKIPSKGILPNFTAKKAKKLDKFIAAYQDYYKIPGVSLVLIEKGKIIYHKTYGVKNNLSGAKVTDETLFEAASITKTVFGFLVCRLAEQGIIDLDKPLHQYLPFKAIAHDKRYELITARHVLSHRTGFPNWAYNNADGKLDIKFTPGTKFGYSGEGFEYLKRVVVKITGKDINTLLRKEVLEPLNLKNTYFMKDERLAKTVSNGHYGVYTSKISMPNAPGMAWSMFTEAKSFAEFALALRNRKGLKPETYDKMFKINTNVVREAPYARPNVKEFYGLSIWMEKGAMGEAFGHGGNNGDFQCQFKMYKDLDVGFVVFTNSDKGTQLNIALDQFLVTGKIKDHKE
;
A
#
# COMPACT_ATOMS: atom_id res chain seq x y z
N MET A 1 -23.52 -4.95 -33.33
CA MET A 1 -22.95 -5.74 -34.44
C MET A 1 -22.50 -4.78 -35.53
N LYS A 2 -21.30 -4.99 -36.08
CA LYS A 2 -20.62 -4.28 -37.20
C LYS A 2 -20.20 -2.81 -36.99
N ASN A 3 -19.05 -2.61 -36.34
CA ASN A 3 -17.94 -1.71 -36.76
C ASN A 3 -16.90 -1.47 -35.64
N ILE A 4 -16.31 -2.55 -35.10
CA ILE A 4 -15.14 -2.49 -34.21
C ILE A 4 -14.17 -3.60 -34.65
N ASN A 5 -13.65 -3.55 -35.88
CA ASN A 5 -12.72 -4.60 -36.33
C ASN A 5 -11.72 -4.18 -37.42
N GLN A 6 -11.23 -2.93 -37.40
CA GLN A 6 -10.23 -2.47 -38.37
C GLN A 6 -9.04 -1.66 -37.82
N SER A 7 -8.69 -1.76 -36.53
CA SER A 7 -7.46 -1.11 -36.01
C SER A 7 -6.42 -2.06 -35.40
N LEU A 8 -6.57 -3.39 -35.50
CA LEU A 8 -5.67 -4.37 -34.85
C LEU A 8 -4.60 -5.00 -35.77
N LYS A 9 -4.27 -4.38 -36.90
CA LYS A 9 -3.17 -4.86 -37.77
C LYS A 9 -2.24 -3.73 -38.16
N LYS A 10 -1.24 -3.46 -37.32
CA LYS A 10 0.15 -3.03 -37.66
C LYS A 10 0.84 -2.52 -36.39
N CYS A 11 1.64 -3.36 -35.75
CA CYS A 11 2.87 -2.93 -35.08
C CYS A 11 3.75 -4.16 -34.78
N PRO A 12 4.93 -4.30 -35.42
CA PRO A 12 5.83 -5.41 -35.20
C PRO A 12 6.69 -5.17 -33.93
N TYR A 13 6.85 -6.22 -33.13
CA TYR A 13 7.96 -6.44 -32.17
C TYR A 13 8.45 -5.23 -31.34
N SER A 14 7.78 -4.96 -30.20
CA SER A 14 8.38 -4.18 -29.09
C SER A 14 7.78 -4.46 -27.70
N LEU A 15 7.35 -5.71 -27.45
CA LEU A 15 6.74 -6.11 -26.18
C LEU A 15 7.59 -7.03 -25.30
N LEU A 16 8.87 -7.24 -25.63
CA LEU A 16 9.76 -8.15 -24.90
C LEU A 16 10.88 -7.50 -24.08
N ALA A 17 10.99 -6.16 -24.06
CA ALA A 17 11.99 -5.45 -23.24
C ALA A 17 11.38 -4.68 -22.04
N LEU A 18 10.06 -4.53 -21.99
CA LEU A 18 9.35 -3.85 -20.87
C LEU A 18 8.92 -4.80 -19.74
N TRP A 19 9.22 -6.09 -19.88
CA TRP A 19 8.83 -7.13 -18.93
C TRP A 19 9.89 -7.44 -17.86
N LEU A 20 11.13 -6.96 -17.98
CA LEU A 20 12.21 -7.31 -17.03
C LEU A 20 12.60 -6.21 -16.04
N ILE A 21 12.21 -4.95 -16.27
CA ILE A 21 12.59 -3.82 -15.40
C ILE A 21 11.40 -3.32 -14.56
N SER A 22 10.17 -3.57 -15.01
CA SER A 22 8.97 -3.45 -14.17
C SER A 22 8.91 -4.54 -13.09
N ILE A 23 9.59 -5.68 -13.27
CA ILE A 23 9.68 -6.75 -12.25
C ILE A 23 10.62 -6.37 -11.09
N LEU A 24 11.61 -5.50 -11.31
CA LEU A 24 12.49 -5.04 -10.22
C LEU A 24 11.94 -3.85 -9.43
N TRP A 25 10.78 -3.29 -9.80
CA TRP A 25 10.25 -2.11 -9.09
C TRP A 25 8.73 -2.11 -8.84
N ALA A 26 7.95 -2.92 -9.56
CA ALA A 26 6.52 -3.13 -9.24
C ALA A 26 6.28 -4.19 -8.15
N TYR A 27 7.32 -4.86 -7.66
CA TYR A 27 7.23 -5.86 -6.59
C TYR A 27 7.64 -5.36 -5.20
N ASN A 28 7.79 -4.05 -5.03
CA ASN A 28 7.72 -3.43 -3.70
C ASN A 28 6.28 -3.01 -3.34
N THR A 29 5.28 -3.71 -3.87
CA THR A 29 3.84 -3.54 -3.59
C THR A 29 3.42 -4.09 -2.23
N GLN A 30 4.36 -4.51 -1.38
CA GLN A 30 4.14 -4.73 0.05
C GLN A 30 5.14 -3.96 0.94
N ALA A 31 6.00 -3.11 0.39
CA ALA A 31 6.64 -2.11 1.25
C ALA A 31 5.55 -1.15 1.70
N LYS A 32 5.24 -1.20 3.00
CA LYS A 32 4.43 -0.17 3.66
C LYS A 32 4.84 1.18 3.06
N PRO A 33 3.91 2.01 2.57
CA PRO A 33 4.28 3.33 2.09
C PRO A 33 5.14 4.00 3.16
N LYS A 34 6.19 4.71 2.75
CA LYS A 34 6.83 5.65 3.67
C LYS A 34 5.78 6.73 3.93
N LEU A 35 5.16 6.61 5.10
CA LEU A 35 3.94 7.33 5.50
C LEU A 35 4.23 8.67 6.18
N PHE A 36 5.50 9.05 6.21
CA PHE A 36 6.00 10.22 6.93
C PHE A 36 6.83 11.05 5.99
N SER A 37 6.74 12.38 6.15
CA SER A 37 7.54 13.36 5.41
C SER A 37 8.99 12.89 5.30
N ASN A 38 9.64 13.15 4.17
CA ASN A 38 11.05 12.81 4.06
C ASN A 38 11.95 13.70 4.94
N GLY A 39 11.38 14.75 5.55
CA GLY A 39 12.01 15.64 6.52
C GLY A 39 12.70 16.86 5.90
N ALA A 40 12.64 17.02 4.58
CA ALA A 40 13.10 18.24 3.92
C ALA A 40 12.07 19.37 4.10
N ILE A 41 12.53 20.58 4.43
CA ILE A 41 11.68 21.75 4.64
C ILE A 41 12.19 22.89 3.76
N ALA A 42 11.29 23.58 3.07
CA ALA A 42 11.56 24.78 2.30
C ALA A 42 10.52 25.88 2.58
N TYR A 43 10.83 27.10 2.16
CA TYR A 43 9.99 28.27 2.37
C TYR A 43 9.77 29.01 1.06
N ALA A 44 8.52 29.30 0.74
CA ALA A 44 8.15 30.21 -0.34
C ALA A 44 7.88 31.59 0.25
N TYR A 45 8.80 32.52 0.00
CA TYR A 45 8.66 33.92 0.43
C TYR A 45 7.84 34.73 -0.58
N PRO A 46 7.20 35.84 -0.17
CA PRO A 46 6.51 36.71 -1.10
C PRO A 46 7.44 37.28 -2.16
N VAL A 47 7.06 37.20 -3.43
CA VAL A 47 7.81 37.70 -4.59
C VAL A 47 6.94 38.61 -5.46
N ASN A 48 7.57 39.55 -6.14
CA ASN A 48 6.94 40.43 -7.14
C ASN A 48 7.78 40.43 -8.43
N GLY A 49 7.12 40.66 -9.57
CA GLY A 49 7.81 40.87 -10.84
C GLY A 49 8.47 39.64 -11.46
N ILE A 50 8.14 38.42 -11.00
CA ILE A 50 8.66 37.20 -11.62
C ILE A 50 8.04 37.00 -13.00
N THR A 51 8.87 36.82 -14.02
CA THR A 51 8.47 36.57 -15.41
C THR A 51 8.87 35.15 -15.80
N ILE A 52 7.91 34.34 -16.26
CA ILE A 52 8.19 32.95 -16.64
C ILE A 52 8.84 32.91 -18.03
N ASP A 53 10.17 33.01 -18.07
CA ASP A 53 10.98 33.08 -19.29
C ASP A 53 12.20 32.15 -19.28
N GLY A 54 12.45 31.46 -18.16
CA GLY A 54 13.58 30.54 -17.98
C GLY A 54 14.88 31.23 -17.57
N ASN A 55 14.84 32.50 -17.16
CA ASN A 55 16.00 33.22 -16.63
C ASN A 55 16.02 33.25 -15.09
N LEU A 56 17.15 33.65 -14.50
CA LEU A 56 17.34 33.72 -13.04
C LEU A 56 17.48 35.15 -12.51
N ASP A 57 17.45 36.16 -13.37
CA ASP A 57 17.79 37.53 -13.01
C ASP A 57 16.80 38.11 -11.99
N ASP A 58 15.50 37.94 -12.23
CA ASP A 58 14.44 38.34 -11.31
C ASP A 58 14.43 37.52 -10.00
N TRP A 59 14.80 36.25 -10.04
CA TRP A 59 14.95 35.39 -8.86
C TRP A 59 16.07 35.85 -7.93
N THR A 60 17.24 36.17 -8.49
CA THR A 60 18.40 36.63 -7.72
C THR A 60 18.15 38.02 -7.12
N ALA A 61 17.45 38.91 -7.84
CA ALA A 61 17.04 40.22 -7.33
C ALA A 61 16.16 40.13 -6.07
N ASN A 62 15.33 39.08 -5.96
CA ASN A 62 14.47 38.83 -4.79
C ASN A 62 15.23 38.27 -3.56
N LYS A 63 16.54 37.98 -3.65
CA LYS A 63 17.40 37.48 -2.55
C LYS A 63 16.82 36.27 -1.80
N LEU A 64 16.20 35.35 -2.53
CA LEU A 64 15.54 34.17 -1.97
C LEU A 64 16.56 33.13 -1.49
N ARG A 65 16.15 32.30 -0.52
CA ARG A 65 16.95 31.16 -0.05
C ARG A 65 17.05 30.09 -1.14
N LYS A 66 18.28 29.67 -1.42
CA LYS A 66 18.59 28.56 -2.34
C LYS A 66 18.44 27.23 -1.62
N PHE A 67 17.71 26.27 -2.19
CA PHE A 67 17.51 24.93 -1.63
C PHE A 67 18.19 23.86 -2.50
N PRO A 68 19.19 23.13 -1.98
CA PRO A 68 19.92 22.13 -2.76
C PRO A 68 19.10 20.83 -2.98
N ILE A 69 19.19 20.25 -4.17
CA ILE A 69 18.63 18.95 -4.55
C ILE A 69 19.80 17.98 -4.69
N LYS A 70 20.04 17.14 -3.66
CA LYS A 70 21.30 16.35 -3.56
C LYS A 70 21.12 14.88 -3.20
N LYS A 71 19.89 14.40 -2.97
CA LYS A 71 19.67 12.99 -2.59
C LYS A 71 19.63 12.12 -3.83
N VAL A 72 20.30 10.97 -3.81
CA VAL A 72 20.26 9.98 -4.88
C VAL A 72 19.28 8.87 -4.48
N PRO A 73 18.03 8.86 -5.00
CA PRO A 73 17.02 7.91 -4.56
C PRO A 73 17.21 6.51 -5.18
N PHE A 74 17.84 6.44 -6.36
CA PHE A 74 18.12 5.24 -7.16
C PHE A 74 19.11 5.62 -8.28
N GLY A 75 19.57 4.62 -9.05
CA GLY A 75 20.55 4.82 -10.13
C GLY A 75 21.98 5.04 -9.63
N LYS A 76 22.87 5.42 -10.54
CA LYS A 76 24.25 5.74 -10.20
C LYS A 76 24.29 7.15 -9.60
N PRO A 77 25.10 7.38 -8.55
CA PRO A 77 25.34 8.73 -8.08
C PRO A 77 26.14 9.52 -9.12
N ALA A 78 25.96 10.83 -9.13
CA ALA A 78 26.78 11.72 -9.93
C ALA A 78 28.26 11.58 -9.55
N LYS A 79 29.16 11.66 -10.52
CA LYS A 79 30.62 11.56 -10.31
C LYS A 79 31.15 12.77 -9.54
N ASN A 80 30.61 13.96 -9.81
CA ASN A 80 30.95 15.23 -9.17
C ASN A 80 29.84 16.28 -9.41
N GLU A 81 29.99 17.51 -8.92
CA GLU A 81 28.96 18.56 -9.08
C GLU A 81 28.83 19.10 -10.51
N ALA A 82 29.84 18.89 -11.37
CA ALA A 82 29.77 19.22 -12.79
C ALA A 82 29.07 18.12 -13.61
N ASP A 83 29.18 16.86 -13.16
CA ASP A 83 28.46 15.68 -13.69
C ASP A 83 26.95 15.87 -13.49
N LEU A 84 26.53 16.16 -12.25
CA LEU A 84 25.14 16.52 -12.00
C LEU A 84 24.98 17.25 -10.67
N SER A 85 24.43 18.46 -10.70
CA SER A 85 23.97 19.15 -9.50
C SER A 85 22.67 19.91 -9.75
N ALA A 86 21.87 20.08 -8.70
CA ALA A 86 20.60 20.80 -8.84
C ALA A 86 20.23 21.57 -7.57
N TYR A 87 19.45 22.63 -7.75
CA TYR A 87 18.85 23.41 -6.67
C TYR A 87 17.57 24.10 -7.15
N PHE A 88 16.78 24.62 -6.22
CA PHE A 88 15.61 25.42 -6.54
C PHE A 88 15.45 26.64 -5.64
N TYR A 89 14.67 27.61 -6.13
CA TYR A 89 14.07 28.68 -5.35
C TYR A 89 12.55 28.52 -5.37
N ALA A 90 11.89 28.98 -4.30
CA ALA A 90 10.44 29.02 -4.22
C ALA A 90 9.98 30.43 -3.82
N GLY A 91 9.00 30.95 -4.54
CA GLY A 91 8.39 32.25 -4.29
C GLY A 91 6.87 32.15 -4.34
N TYR A 92 6.17 33.06 -3.69
CA TYR A 92 4.72 33.15 -3.74
C TYR A 92 4.27 34.58 -4.06
N ASN A 93 3.47 34.76 -5.11
CA ASN A 93 2.90 36.07 -5.40
C ASN A 93 1.56 36.21 -4.67
N LEU A 94 1.48 37.19 -3.77
CA LEU A 94 0.30 37.43 -2.95
C LEU A 94 -0.91 37.91 -3.77
N ALA A 95 -0.68 38.74 -4.80
CA ALA A 95 -1.73 39.34 -5.60
C ALA A 95 -2.38 38.33 -6.55
N THR A 96 -1.56 37.47 -7.19
CA THR A 96 -2.05 36.47 -8.15
C THR A 96 -2.29 35.09 -7.54
N GLN A 97 -2.05 34.95 -6.23
CA GLN A 97 -2.11 33.68 -5.49
C GLN A 97 -1.37 32.52 -6.19
N SER A 98 -0.18 32.82 -6.72
CA SER A 98 0.57 31.90 -7.56
C SER A 98 1.85 31.46 -6.88
N LEU A 99 2.11 30.15 -6.88
CA LEU A 99 3.38 29.59 -6.46
C LEU A 99 4.35 29.63 -7.64
N TYR A 100 5.52 30.18 -7.42
CA TYR A 100 6.62 30.22 -8.39
C TYR A 100 7.70 29.26 -7.91
N ILE A 101 8.23 28.48 -8.83
CA ILE A 101 9.38 27.59 -8.59
C ILE A 101 10.32 27.71 -9.78
N VAL A 102 11.59 27.99 -9.53
CA VAL A 102 12.64 27.79 -10.52
C VAL A 102 13.60 26.73 -10.02
N THR A 103 13.90 25.76 -10.88
CA THR A 103 14.86 24.69 -10.63
C THR A 103 15.99 24.81 -11.64
N VAL A 104 17.22 24.83 -11.14
CA VAL A 104 18.43 24.89 -11.96
C VAL A 104 19.13 23.56 -11.84
N VAL A 105 19.43 22.96 -12.98
CA VAL A 105 20.19 21.72 -13.11
C VAL A 105 21.46 22.02 -13.88
N THR A 106 22.61 21.74 -13.27
CA THR A 106 23.91 21.78 -13.92
C THR A 106 24.28 20.36 -14.32
N ASP A 107 24.56 20.17 -15.61
CA ASP A 107 24.78 18.88 -16.27
C ASP A 107 25.63 19.12 -17.53
N GLU A 108 26.73 18.40 -17.70
CA GLU A 108 27.64 18.48 -18.84
C GLU A 108 27.09 17.80 -20.10
N SER A 109 26.12 16.91 -19.94
CA SER A 109 25.36 16.28 -21.02
C SER A 109 23.99 16.96 -21.16
N HIS A 110 23.33 16.69 -22.29
CA HIS A 110 21.93 17.05 -22.49
C HIS A 110 21.32 16.20 -23.60
N VAL A 111 20.44 15.28 -23.23
CA VAL A 111 19.59 14.47 -24.07
C VAL A 111 18.17 15.03 -24.02
N ALA A 112 17.73 15.64 -25.13
CA ALA A 112 16.36 16.09 -25.31
C ALA A 112 15.76 15.52 -26.59
N LEU A 113 14.61 14.85 -26.48
CA LEU A 113 13.97 14.16 -27.59
C LEU A 113 12.67 14.87 -27.99
N ASN A 114 12.66 15.49 -29.16
CA ASN A 114 11.48 16.13 -29.73
C ASN A 114 10.61 15.13 -30.50
N LYS A 115 10.01 14.17 -29.80
CA LYS A 115 9.04 13.20 -30.38
C LYS A 115 7.89 12.94 -29.40
N LYS A 116 6.75 12.49 -29.92
CA LYS A 116 5.61 12.10 -29.07
C LYS A 116 5.91 10.78 -28.36
N GLY A 117 5.40 10.63 -27.14
CA GLY A 117 5.45 9.37 -26.40
C GLY A 117 6.82 8.99 -25.82
N VAL A 118 7.75 9.95 -25.71
CA VAL A 118 9.04 9.72 -25.03
C VAL A 118 8.78 9.33 -23.58
N SER A 119 9.36 8.21 -23.15
CA SER A 119 9.31 7.80 -21.74
C SER A 119 10.10 8.79 -20.89
N TRP A 120 9.68 9.00 -19.65
CA TRP A 120 10.29 9.98 -18.74
C TRP A 120 11.78 9.74 -18.43
N ASN A 121 12.32 8.55 -18.73
CA ASN A 121 13.70 8.14 -18.49
C ASN A 121 14.53 7.94 -19.78
N GLU A 122 13.97 8.29 -20.95
CA GLU A 122 14.69 8.24 -22.23
C GLU A 122 15.47 9.54 -22.54
N GLN A 123 15.33 10.55 -21.70
CA GLN A 123 15.88 11.90 -21.87
C GLN A 123 16.03 12.57 -20.50
N ASP A 124 16.67 13.74 -20.48
CA ASP A 124 16.71 14.57 -19.29
C ASP A 124 15.32 15.09 -18.98
N ALA A 125 14.94 14.95 -17.72
CA ALA A 125 13.60 15.29 -17.28
C ALA A 125 13.62 15.85 -15.86
N TYR A 126 12.75 16.85 -15.66
CA TYR A 126 12.41 17.36 -14.37
C TYR A 126 10.99 16.93 -14.00
N VAL A 127 10.83 16.30 -12.86
CA VAL A 127 9.53 15.89 -12.32
C VAL A 127 9.25 16.63 -11.03
N LEU A 128 8.16 17.38 -11.03
CA LEU A 128 7.66 18.12 -9.87
C LEU A 128 6.45 17.41 -9.28
N TYR A 129 6.50 17.18 -7.97
CA TYR A 129 5.43 16.57 -7.18
C TYR A 129 4.80 17.62 -6.28
N LEU A 130 3.47 17.66 -6.25
CA LEU A 130 2.73 18.63 -5.45
C LEU A 130 1.52 17.98 -4.77
N ASP A 131 1.51 18.01 -3.44
CA ASP A 131 0.34 17.73 -2.60
C ASP A 131 -0.13 19.06 -1.99
N SER A 132 -1.13 19.66 -2.65
CA SER A 132 -1.65 20.97 -2.27
C SER A 132 -2.56 20.93 -1.04
N GLN A 133 -3.11 19.76 -0.70
CA GLN A 133 -3.97 19.62 0.48
C GLN A 133 -3.13 19.40 1.74
N HIS A 134 -2.02 18.67 1.62
CA HIS A 134 -1.11 18.32 2.72
C HIS A 134 -1.91 17.80 3.92
N SER A 135 -2.68 16.75 3.66
CA SER A 135 -3.60 16.14 4.61
C SER A 135 -2.90 15.09 5.46
N THR A 136 -3.18 15.13 6.77
CA THR A 136 -2.72 14.10 7.72
C THR A 136 -3.40 12.74 7.53
N LYS A 137 -4.37 12.65 6.61
CA LYS A 137 -5.05 11.43 6.16
C LYS A 137 -4.51 10.90 4.81
N GLY A 138 -3.45 11.53 4.30
CA GLY A 138 -2.79 11.19 3.04
C GLY A 138 -3.59 11.64 1.83
N SER A 139 -3.36 12.86 1.34
CA SER A 139 -3.94 13.46 0.13
C SER A 139 -3.23 13.09 -1.17
N GLY A 140 -3.87 13.36 -2.30
CA GLY A 140 -3.35 13.02 -3.62
C GLY A 140 -2.15 13.88 -4.03
N VAL A 141 -1.29 13.32 -4.87
CA VAL A 141 -0.08 13.99 -5.37
C VAL A 141 -0.22 14.24 -6.88
N LEU A 142 -0.21 15.51 -7.27
CA LEU A 142 -0.08 15.92 -8.68
C LEU A 142 1.37 15.72 -9.14
N VAL A 143 1.55 15.22 -10.37
CA VAL A 143 2.85 14.89 -10.93
C VAL A 143 3.01 15.59 -12.27
N TYR A 144 3.85 16.63 -12.29
CA TYR A 144 4.20 17.37 -13.49
C TYR A 144 5.55 16.87 -14.02
N ALA A 145 5.55 16.33 -15.24
CA ALA A 145 6.77 15.99 -15.97
C ALA A 145 7.07 17.11 -16.97
N LEU A 146 8.22 17.75 -16.81
CA LEU A 146 8.64 18.95 -17.52
C LEU A 146 10.01 18.70 -18.17
N ASN A 147 10.14 19.04 -19.45
CA ASN A 147 11.39 18.99 -20.21
C ASN A 147 11.41 20.10 -21.26
N GLN A 148 12.49 20.18 -22.04
CA GLN A 148 12.70 21.22 -23.04
C GLN A 148 11.56 21.38 -24.05
N PHE A 149 10.93 20.27 -24.47
CA PHE A 149 9.94 20.28 -25.56
C PHE A 149 8.51 19.97 -25.10
N ASN A 150 8.33 19.48 -23.88
CA ASN A 150 7.04 18.98 -23.41
C ASN A 150 6.80 19.29 -21.93
N LYS A 151 5.53 19.53 -21.62
CA LYS A 151 4.99 19.56 -20.26
C LYS A 151 3.79 18.63 -20.17
N ARG A 152 3.71 17.82 -19.12
CA ARG A 152 2.64 16.83 -18.93
C ARG A 152 2.24 16.72 -17.47
N LEU A 153 0.93 16.71 -17.22
CA LEU A 153 0.35 16.25 -15.96
C LEU A 153 0.02 14.75 -16.08
N SER A 154 0.45 13.94 -15.11
CA SER A 154 -0.02 12.55 -14.99
C SER A 154 -1.52 12.53 -14.69
N ASP A 155 -2.26 11.57 -15.22
CA ASP A 155 -3.73 11.48 -15.09
C ASP A 155 -4.18 11.57 -13.61
N PRO A 156 -4.79 12.70 -13.21
CA PRO A 156 -5.18 12.90 -11.82
C PRO A 156 -6.36 12.02 -11.40
N SER A 157 -7.16 11.51 -12.35
CA SER A 157 -8.33 10.67 -12.06
C SER A 157 -7.95 9.31 -11.46
N GLU A 158 -6.68 8.90 -11.60
CA GLU A 158 -6.15 7.71 -10.92
C GLU A 158 -5.80 7.94 -9.45
N SER A 159 -5.89 9.17 -8.94
CA SER A 159 -5.64 9.49 -7.54
C SER A 159 -6.74 8.92 -6.63
N TRP A 160 -6.37 8.53 -5.41
CA TRP A 160 -7.35 8.21 -4.36
C TRP A 160 -8.02 9.45 -3.75
N ASP A 161 -7.51 10.63 -4.08
CA ASP A 161 -8.06 11.92 -3.66
C ASP A 161 -8.89 12.53 -4.79
N PRO A 162 -10.23 12.49 -4.69
CA PRO A 162 -11.09 13.03 -5.74
C PRO A 162 -11.01 14.55 -5.88
N SER A 163 -10.47 15.27 -4.89
CA SER A 163 -10.37 16.72 -4.95
C SER A 163 -9.41 17.23 -6.02
N ILE A 164 -8.53 16.36 -6.53
CA ILE A 164 -7.55 16.70 -7.57
C ILE A 164 -7.87 16.12 -8.95
N TRP A 165 -8.97 15.36 -9.11
CA TRP A 165 -9.30 14.67 -10.37
C TRP A 165 -9.47 15.60 -11.58
N ASN A 166 -9.88 16.84 -11.34
CA ASN A 166 -10.10 17.85 -12.39
C ASN A 166 -8.88 18.74 -12.63
N ALA A 167 -7.72 18.44 -12.05
CA ALA A 167 -6.52 19.22 -12.28
C ALA A 167 -6.08 19.11 -13.76
N THR A 168 -5.68 20.24 -14.34
CA THR A 168 -5.21 20.32 -15.73
C THR A 168 -3.88 21.09 -15.80
N MET A 169 -3.24 21.06 -16.98
CA MET A 169 -2.05 21.86 -17.25
C MET A 169 -2.34 23.35 -17.48
N ASP A 170 -3.61 23.77 -17.52
CA ASP A 170 -4.00 25.17 -17.81
C ASP A 170 -3.56 26.13 -16.71
N ASN A 171 -3.44 25.60 -15.48
CA ASN A 171 -2.98 26.33 -14.31
C ASN A 171 -1.46 26.38 -14.15
N VAL A 172 -0.71 25.87 -15.13
CA VAL A 172 0.76 25.81 -15.11
C VAL A 172 1.37 26.54 -16.31
N THR A 173 1.98 27.68 -16.03
CA THR A 173 2.89 28.37 -16.94
C THR A 173 4.29 27.79 -16.74
N PHE A 174 4.97 27.46 -17.83
CA PHE A 174 6.27 26.81 -17.80
C PHE A 174 7.17 27.40 -18.88
N ALA A 175 8.41 27.71 -18.52
CA ALA A 175 9.49 28.07 -19.43
C ALA A 175 10.72 27.19 -19.14
N PHE A 176 11.48 26.94 -20.20
CA PHE A 176 12.76 26.24 -20.15
C PHE A 176 13.80 27.04 -20.91
N LYS A 177 14.97 27.22 -20.32
CA LYS A 177 16.15 27.75 -21.00
C LYS A 177 17.36 26.93 -20.63
N ARG A 178 18.25 26.69 -21.61
CA ARG A 178 19.56 26.11 -21.34
C ARG A 178 20.65 27.10 -21.74
N GLU A 179 21.58 27.37 -20.82
CA GLU A 179 22.75 28.22 -21.04
C GLU A 179 24.01 27.47 -20.62
N GLY A 180 24.83 27.09 -21.59
CA GLY A 180 25.96 26.20 -21.35
C GLY A 180 25.51 24.87 -20.72
N ASN A 181 25.99 24.61 -19.51
CA ASN A 181 25.67 23.40 -18.74
C ASN A 181 24.46 23.57 -17.83
N ASN A 182 23.82 24.74 -17.78
CA ASN A 182 22.70 25.01 -16.89
C ASN A 182 21.37 24.92 -17.63
N SER A 183 20.53 23.97 -17.23
CA SER A 183 19.12 23.87 -17.59
C SER A 183 18.26 24.54 -16.50
N VAL A 184 17.50 25.57 -16.87
CA VAL A 184 16.60 26.31 -15.99
C VAL A 184 15.16 25.93 -16.31
N TYR A 185 14.48 25.36 -15.33
CA TYR A 185 13.07 24.99 -15.37
C TYR A 185 12.28 25.96 -14.51
N GLU A 186 11.45 26.79 -15.12
CA GLU A 186 10.71 27.83 -14.41
C GLU A 186 9.21 27.62 -14.51
N CYS A 187 8.52 27.61 -13.37
CA CYS A 187 7.11 27.27 -13.26
C CYS A 187 6.34 28.31 -12.44
N GLN A 188 5.17 28.69 -12.95
CA GLN A 188 4.10 29.32 -12.18
C GLN A 188 2.94 28.33 -12.04
N ILE A 189 2.48 28.09 -10.83
CA ILE A 189 1.38 27.16 -10.53
C ILE A 189 0.26 27.93 -9.82
N LYS A 190 -0.95 27.86 -10.38
CA LYS A 190 -2.15 28.53 -9.87
C LYS A 190 -3.15 27.50 -9.36
N LEU A 191 -3.26 27.34 -8.04
CA LEU A 191 -4.25 26.42 -7.43
C LEU A 191 -5.30 27.15 -6.57
N GLY A 192 -5.45 28.47 -6.77
CA GLY A 192 -6.40 29.31 -6.05
C GLY A 192 -6.25 29.19 -4.53
N ASP A 193 -7.38 29.02 -3.83
CA ASP A 193 -7.45 28.92 -2.37
C ASP A 193 -6.65 27.76 -1.76
N GLN A 194 -6.18 26.81 -2.58
CA GLN A 194 -5.29 25.79 -2.07
C GLN A 194 -3.95 26.40 -1.63
N LEU A 195 -3.42 27.41 -2.31
CA LEU A 195 -2.14 28.05 -2.00
C LEU A 195 -2.38 29.31 -1.15
N GLN A 196 -1.99 29.29 0.11
CA GLN A 196 -2.21 30.40 1.03
C GLN A 196 -1.02 30.61 1.96
N VAL A 197 -0.76 31.87 2.30
CA VAL A 197 0.25 32.23 3.30
C VAL A 197 -0.12 31.59 4.63
N GLY A 198 0.87 30.97 5.26
CA GLY A 198 0.69 30.27 6.52
C GLY A 198 0.24 28.81 6.36
N LYS A 199 0.28 28.23 5.16
CA LYS A 199 -0.02 26.82 4.93
C LYS A 199 1.24 26.05 4.50
N THR A 200 1.31 24.78 4.89
CA THR A 200 2.31 23.82 4.40
C THR A 200 1.75 22.99 3.24
N PHE A 201 2.61 22.67 2.29
CA PHE A 201 2.34 21.85 1.12
C PHE A 201 3.35 20.73 1.02
N GLY A 202 2.92 19.57 0.51
CA GLY A 202 3.88 18.57 0.08
C GLY A 202 4.48 19.02 -1.25
N LEU A 203 5.80 19.13 -1.32
CA LEU A 203 6.54 19.43 -2.55
C LEU A 203 7.70 18.47 -2.70
N ASP A 204 7.98 18.02 -3.92
CA ASP A 204 9.26 17.38 -4.18
C ASP A 204 9.69 17.47 -5.63
N HIS A 205 10.98 17.23 -5.84
CA HIS A 205 11.66 17.33 -7.10
C HIS A 205 12.36 16.00 -7.39
N ILE A 206 12.30 15.54 -8.64
CA ILE A 206 13.21 14.54 -9.19
C ILE A 206 13.80 15.10 -10.48
N VAL A 207 15.13 15.11 -10.55
CA VAL A 207 15.91 15.36 -11.75
C VAL A 207 16.38 14.02 -12.26
N VAL A 208 16.17 13.79 -13.54
CA VAL A 208 16.61 12.62 -14.30
C VAL A 208 17.64 13.10 -15.28
N ASP A 209 18.81 12.47 -15.23
CA ASP A 209 19.94 12.79 -16.08
C ASP A 209 20.33 11.56 -16.90
N ARG A 210 20.47 11.78 -18.20
CA ARG A 210 20.84 10.79 -19.20
C ARG A 210 22.04 11.29 -20.01
N ASP A 211 23.14 10.57 -19.84
CA ASP A 211 24.31 10.73 -20.68
C ASP A 211 24.14 10.10 -22.08
N LYS A 212 24.62 10.82 -23.11
CA LYS A 212 24.73 10.28 -24.47
C LYS A 212 25.75 9.16 -24.58
N ALA A 213 26.84 9.25 -23.81
CA ALA A 213 28.00 8.37 -23.94
C ALA A 213 27.99 7.19 -22.95
N GLU A 214 27.09 7.16 -21.96
CA GLU A 214 27.08 6.14 -20.92
C GLU A 214 25.80 5.30 -20.88
N SER A 215 25.97 4.03 -20.53
CA SER A 215 24.84 3.17 -20.17
C SER A 215 24.45 3.43 -18.71
N GLY A 216 23.39 4.21 -18.49
CA GLY A 216 22.88 4.48 -17.14
C GLY A 216 21.98 5.70 -17.09
N THR A 217 21.27 5.89 -15.98
CA THR A 217 20.52 7.11 -15.69
C THR A 217 20.86 7.52 -14.26
N SER A 218 21.23 8.78 -14.09
CA SER A 218 21.52 9.40 -12.80
C SER A 218 20.29 10.13 -12.30
N TYR A 219 20.17 10.25 -10.98
CA TYR A 219 18.99 10.85 -10.36
C TYR A 219 19.36 11.74 -9.17
N LEU A 220 18.78 12.93 -9.13
CA LEU A 220 18.74 13.77 -7.95
C LEU A 220 17.31 13.96 -7.47
N ALA A 221 17.13 13.99 -6.17
CA ALA A 221 15.88 14.30 -5.53
C ALA A 221 16.10 15.27 -4.36
N TRP A 222 15.12 16.12 -4.10
CA TRP A 222 15.18 17.02 -2.95
C TRP A 222 15.01 16.20 -1.68
N GLY A 223 13.89 15.48 -1.61
CA GLY A 223 13.61 14.48 -0.60
C GLY A 223 14.18 13.09 -0.90
N SER A 224 14.52 12.34 0.16
CA SER A 224 14.96 10.94 0.00
C SER A 224 13.81 10.00 -0.36
N GLY A 225 14.04 9.03 -1.26
CA GLY A 225 13.11 7.95 -1.60
C GLY A 225 12.39 8.15 -2.95
N GLY A 226 11.98 7.05 -3.59
CA GLY A 226 11.23 7.05 -4.86
C GLY A 226 9.71 6.94 -4.70
N SER A 227 8.99 6.75 -5.83
CA SER A 227 7.53 6.56 -5.90
C SER A 227 6.72 7.65 -5.17
N LYS A 228 7.14 8.90 -5.33
CA LYS A 228 6.57 10.08 -4.64
C LYS A 228 5.08 10.30 -4.96
N SER A 229 4.63 9.87 -6.14
CA SER A 229 3.21 9.90 -6.55
C SER A 229 2.30 8.94 -5.78
N GLN A 230 2.87 7.95 -5.08
CA GLN A 230 2.10 6.88 -4.43
C GLN A 230 1.80 7.16 -2.96
N ALA A 231 2.50 8.13 -2.35
CA ALA A 231 2.31 8.47 -0.95
C ALA A 231 2.79 9.91 -0.67
N PRO A 232 1.91 10.81 -0.18
CA PRO A 232 2.23 12.21 0.08
C PRO A 232 3.29 12.38 1.17
N GLY A 233 3.39 11.43 2.10
CA GLY A 233 4.48 11.39 3.08
C GLY A 233 5.86 11.30 2.43
N ARG A 234 6.01 10.89 1.16
CA ARG A 234 7.33 10.84 0.52
C ARG A 234 7.84 12.20 0.06
N LEU A 235 7.01 13.24 0.12
CA LEU A 235 7.36 14.60 -0.28
C LEU A 235 8.05 15.33 0.89
N GLY A 236 8.77 16.41 0.56
CA GLY A 236 9.20 17.39 1.53
C GLY A 236 8.11 18.42 1.78
N ASP A 237 8.34 19.32 2.72
CA ASP A 237 7.34 20.29 3.17
C ASP A 237 7.73 21.70 2.72
N LEU A 238 6.93 22.33 1.88
CA LEU A 238 7.06 23.73 1.48
C LEU A 238 6.07 24.58 2.26
N MET A 239 6.56 25.58 3.01
CA MET A 239 5.70 26.52 3.74
C MET A 239 5.63 27.86 3.01
N ILE A 240 4.42 28.35 2.72
CA ILE A 240 4.27 29.74 2.24
C ILE A 240 4.31 30.66 3.46
N VAL A 241 5.27 31.58 3.49
CA VAL A 241 5.55 32.41 4.68
C VAL A 241 5.25 33.89 4.44
N LYS A 242 5.17 34.66 5.52
CA LYS A 242 4.99 36.12 5.45
C LYS A 242 6.29 36.81 5.02
N PRO A 243 6.25 38.07 4.51
CA PRO A 243 7.46 38.84 4.26
C PRO A 243 8.32 38.92 5.52
N LYS A 244 9.65 38.85 5.36
CA LYS A 244 10.63 38.95 6.46
C LYS A 244 10.48 37.87 7.56
N THR A 245 9.84 36.74 7.25
CA THR A 245 9.77 35.62 8.20
C THR A 245 11.17 35.11 8.52
N THR A 246 11.56 35.18 9.78
CA THR A 246 12.77 34.56 10.32
C THR A 246 12.47 33.16 10.85
N THR A 247 13.50 32.33 10.94
CA THR A 247 13.40 30.98 11.48
C THR A 247 14.15 30.84 12.80
N GLY A 248 13.87 29.76 13.52
CA GLY A 248 14.65 29.28 14.64
C GLY A 248 14.64 27.77 14.64
N THR A 249 15.51 27.18 15.45
CA THR A 249 15.65 25.73 15.54
C THR A 249 15.01 25.20 16.82
N ILE A 250 14.29 24.09 16.74
CA ILE A 250 13.91 23.29 17.90
C ILE A 250 14.69 21.99 17.86
N GLN A 251 15.27 21.61 18.99
CA GLN A 251 15.89 20.30 19.18
C GLN A 251 15.26 19.62 20.39
N GLY A 252 15.09 18.30 20.32
CA GLY A 252 14.49 17.56 21.41
C GLY A 252 14.76 16.07 21.32
N LYS A 253 14.33 15.36 22.37
CA LYS A 253 14.50 13.92 22.50
C LYS A 253 13.21 13.27 22.99
N ILE A 254 12.89 12.09 22.47
CA ILE A 254 11.79 11.25 22.94
C ILE A 254 12.32 9.95 23.54
N ALA A 255 11.61 9.43 24.53
CA ALA A 255 11.85 8.09 25.11
C ALA A 255 10.52 7.50 25.59
N TRP A 256 10.42 6.19 25.78
CA TRP A 256 9.25 5.60 26.44
C TRP A 256 9.22 5.95 27.92
N LYS A 257 8.00 6.16 28.43
CA LYS A 257 7.71 6.13 29.87
C LYS A 257 7.71 4.70 30.39
N ASP A 258 7.18 3.78 29.57
CA ASP A 258 7.05 2.36 29.86
C ASP A 258 8.36 1.62 29.58
N LYS A 259 8.96 0.99 30.60
CA LYS A 259 10.30 0.38 30.50
C LYS A 259 10.38 -0.80 29.52
N ASP A 260 9.27 -1.50 29.30
CA ASP A 260 9.19 -2.69 28.44
C ASP A 260 8.88 -2.36 26.97
N ALA A 261 8.59 -1.09 26.68
CA ALA A 261 8.36 -0.65 25.31
C ALA A 261 9.70 -0.51 24.58
N LYS A 262 9.80 -1.16 23.41
CA LYS A 262 11.02 -1.18 22.59
C LYS A 262 10.87 -0.41 21.28
N GLY A 263 12.00 0.00 20.72
CA GLY A 263 12.11 0.92 19.58
C GLY A 263 11.52 2.30 19.87
N LEU A 264 11.39 3.16 18.86
CA LEU A 264 10.78 4.50 19.01
C LEU A 264 10.01 4.88 17.74
N PRO A 265 8.99 5.77 17.83
CA PRO A 265 8.37 6.35 16.65
C PRO A 265 9.42 7.03 15.77
N GLY A 266 9.38 6.78 14.47
CA GLY A 266 10.39 7.30 13.54
C GLY A 266 10.22 8.78 13.20
N HIS A 267 9.07 9.39 13.52
CA HIS A 267 8.79 10.80 13.23
C HIS A 267 7.95 11.44 14.32
N ILE A 268 8.16 12.74 14.52
CA ILE A 268 7.32 13.60 15.35
C ILE A 268 6.77 14.72 14.47
N ARG A 269 5.57 15.20 14.81
CA ARG A 269 4.90 16.29 14.10
C ARG A 269 4.93 17.55 14.94
N VAL A 270 5.06 18.69 14.28
CA VAL A 270 4.81 20.01 14.85
C VAL A 270 3.70 20.69 14.09
N THR A 271 2.82 21.37 14.81
CA THR A 271 1.71 22.13 14.23
C THR A 271 1.68 23.51 14.86
N SER A 272 1.55 24.56 14.04
CA SER A 272 1.43 25.93 14.55
C SER A 272 0.20 26.04 15.46
N ALA A 273 0.40 26.65 16.62
CA ALA A 273 -0.65 26.81 17.62
C ALA A 273 -1.77 27.75 17.14
N ASN A 274 -1.44 28.68 16.23
CA ASN A 274 -2.35 29.70 15.72
C ASN A 274 -2.92 29.34 14.33
N ASN A 275 -2.28 28.44 13.59
CA ASN A 275 -2.75 28.01 12.27
C ASN A 275 -2.49 26.51 12.04
N PRO A 276 -3.50 25.64 12.26
CA PRO A 276 -3.35 24.20 12.06
C PRO A 276 -2.98 23.77 10.64
N ALA A 277 -3.16 24.63 9.63
CA ALA A 277 -2.75 24.35 8.25
C ALA A 277 -1.21 24.45 8.05
N MET A 278 -0.49 25.02 9.01
CA MET A 278 0.97 24.98 9.07
C MET A 278 1.42 23.86 10.01
N TRP A 279 1.82 22.74 9.43
CA TRP A 279 2.42 21.63 10.15
C TRP A 279 3.55 21.01 9.33
N THR A 280 4.45 20.28 9.98
CA THR A 280 5.53 19.53 9.32
C THR A 280 5.97 18.38 10.23
N GLU A 281 6.77 17.47 9.71
CA GLU A 281 7.33 16.32 10.42
C GLU A 281 8.85 16.25 10.33
N ALA A 282 9.49 15.86 11.42
CA ALA A 282 10.91 15.56 11.45
C ALA A 282 11.15 14.11 11.80
N ARG A 283 12.24 13.58 11.23
CA ARG A 283 12.75 12.26 11.60
C ARG A 283 13.26 12.27 13.02
N VAL A 284 13.00 11.15 13.68
CA VAL A 284 13.57 10.79 14.97
C VAL A 284 14.66 9.76 14.72
N ASN A 285 15.88 10.02 15.19
CA ASN A 285 16.98 9.07 15.06
C ASN A 285 16.82 7.89 16.05
N LYS A 286 17.71 6.90 16.00
CA LYS A 286 17.63 5.72 16.88
C LYS A 286 17.78 6.06 18.37
N GLN A 287 18.42 7.18 18.67
CA GLN A 287 18.61 7.71 20.02
C GLN A 287 17.37 8.47 20.51
N GLY A 288 16.37 8.70 19.66
CA GLY A 288 15.15 9.44 19.98
C GLY A 288 15.25 10.95 19.72
N GLU A 289 16.32 11.42 19.10
CA GLU A 289 16.56 12.85 18.88
C GLU A 289 15.92 13.32 17.57
N PHE A 290 15.41 14.54 17.59
CA PHE A 290 14.80 15.21 16.46
C PHE A 290 15.17 16.69 16.43
N SER A 291 15.09 17.29 15.24
CA SER A 291 15.34 18.73 15.04
C SER A 291 14.39 19.29 13.99
N PHE A 292 13.94 20.53 14.19
CA PHE A 292 13.17 21.29 13.22
C PHE A 292 13.79 22.67 13.02
N GLU A 293 13.83 23.15 11.78
CA GLU A 293 13.95 24.58 11.48
C GLU A 293 12.53 25.08 11.14
N LEU A 294 12.00 26.05 11.88
CA LEU A 294 10.62 26.53 11.72
C LEU A 294 10.56 28.06 11.74
N PRO A 295 9.52 28.65 11.14
CA PRO A 295 9.18 30.06 11.35
C PRO A 295 9.02 30.39 12.84
N VAL A 296 9.40 31.59 13.24
CA VAL A 296 9.17 32.08 14.61
C VAL A 296 7.68 32.01 14.97
N GLY A 297 7.38 31.46 16.14
CA GLY A 297 6.00 31.25 16.56
C GLY A 297 5.83 30.22 17.67
N LYS A 298 4.57 29.95 18.03
CA LYS A 298 4.18 28.94 19.02
C LYS A 298 3.70 27.68 18.31
N TYR A 299 4.14 26.52 18.76
CA TYR A 299 3.84 25.21 18.17
C TYR A 299 3.38 24.21 19.22
N LYS A 300 2.59 23.23 18.76
CA LYS A 300 2.17 22.04 19.52
C LYS A 300 2.91 20.82 18.95
N MET A 301 3.43 19.98 19.83
CA MET A 301 4.00 18.69 19.45
C MET A 301 2.88 17.67 19.26
N GLY A 302 3.03 16.82 18.26
CA GLY A 302 2.14 15.71 17.98
C GLY A 302 2.93 14.50 17.48
N LEU A 303 2.27 13.36 17.41
CA LEU A 303 2.84 12.19 16.74
C LEU A 303 2.48 12.26 15.26
N ALA A 304 3.42 11.87 14.40
CA ALA A 304 3.10 11.65 13.00
C ALA A 304 2.12 10.48 12.84
N TRP A 305 2.24 9.47 13.72
CA TRP A 305 1.36 8.30 13.84
C TRP A 305 1.07 7.93 15.29
N GLU A 306 -0.17 7.52 15.55
CA GLU A 306 -0.61 7.08 16.88
C GLU A 306 -0.17 5.66 17.23
N PHE A 307 0.45 4.94 16.29
CA PHE A 307 0.89 3.56 16.47
C PHE A 307 2.37 3.40 16.18
N TYR A 308 3.07 2.73 17.10
CA TYR A 308 4.34 2.10 16.82
C TYR A 308 4.13 0.64 16.43
N THR A 309 4.73 0.21 15.31
CA THR A 309 4.80 -1.19 14.88
C THR A 309 6.26 -1.52 14.60
N GLY A 310 6.88 -2.34 15.43
CA GLY A 310 8.28 -2.74 15.27
C GLY A 310 8.68 -3.78 16.32
N GLU A 311 9.73 -4.56 16.04
CA GLU A 311 10.24 -5.61 16.94
C GLU A 311 9.16 -6.61 17.41
N GLY A 312 8.20 -6.93 16.54
CA GLY A 312 7.09 -7.84 16.86
C GLY A 312 6.03 -7.26 17.82
N LYS A 313 6.14 -5.98 18.20
CA LYS A 313 5.21 -5.30 19.12
C LYS A 313 4.41 -4.22 18.39
N ASN A 314 3.20 -3.98 18.90
CA ASN A 314 2.30 -2.91 18.46
C ASN A 314 1.83 -2.12 19.68
N TYR A 315 2.16 -0.83 19.73
CA TYR A 315 1.77 0.07 20.81
C TYR A 315 0.91 1.19 20.24
N LYS A 316 -0.24 1.44 20.85
CA LYS A 316 -0.93 2.72 20.66
C LYS A 316 -0.32 3.72 21.62
N ILE A 317 0.10 4.86 21.11
CA ILE A 317 0.84 5.86 21.87
C ILE A 317 -0.14 6.91 22.38
N ALA A 318 0.03 7.33 23.63
CA ALA A 318 -0.74 8.43 24.19
C ALA A 318 -0.46 9.74 23.42
N PRO A 319 -1.47 10.60 23.19
CA PRO A 319 -1.28 11.89 22.54
C PRO A 319 -0.24 12.77 23.26
N LEU A 320 0.53 13.52 22.49
CA LEU A 320 1.45 14.54 23.03
C LEU A 320 0.69 15.82 23.36
N THR A 321 1.14 16.51 24.41
CA THR A 321 0.54 17.77 24.89
C THR A 321 1.55 18.92 24.98
N GLN A 322 2.81 18.66 24.66
CA GLN A 322 3.90 19.63 24.77
C GLN A 322 3.70 20.79 23.78
N LYS A 323 4.07 21.98 24.26
CA LYS A 323 4.08 23.22 23.47
C LYS A 323 5.49 23.80 23.49
N VAL A 324 5.86 24.49 22.42
CA VAL A 324 7.19 25.08 22.27
C VAL A 324 7.09 26.41 21.52
N THR A 325 7.98 27.34 21.86
CA THR A 325 8.10 28.63 21.17
C THR A 325 9.43 28.67 20.43
N VAL A 326 9.37 28.95 19.13
CA VAL A 326 10.52 29.20 18.26
C VAL A 326 10.85 30.68 18.32
N LYS A 327 12.13 31.01 18.48
CA LYS A 327 12.65 32.39 18.50
C LYS A 327 13.68 32.56 17.38
N THR A 328 13.78 33.76 16.84
CA THR A 328 14.69 34.11 15.73
C THR A 328 16.11 33.69 16.04
N ASP A 329 16.74 32.93 15.12
CA ASP A 329 18.15 32.54 15.14
C ASP A 329 18.62 31.88 16.44
N GLN A 330 17.68 31.26 17.18
CA GLN A 330 17.95 30.55 18.42
C GLN A 330 17.67 29.06 18.28
N VAL A 331 18.42 28.25 19.03
CA VAL A 331 18.12 26.84 19.24
C VAL A 331 17.36 26.68 20.55
N THR A 332 16.07 26.34 20.45
CA THR A 332 15.24 25.99 21.61
C THR A 332 15.40 24.50 21.92
N GLN A 333 16.07 24.18 23.03
CA GLN A 333 16.16 22.81 23.54
C GLN A 333 14.89 22.41 24.29
N MET A 334 14.26 21.31 23.88
CA MET A 334 13.08 20.76 24.54
C MET A 334 13.48 19.79 25.66
N PRO A 335 12.72 19.74 26.77
CA PRO A 335 12.88 18.68 27.75
C PRO A 335 12.56 17.30 27.13
N LEU A 336 13.15 16.25 27.69
CA LEU A 336 12.88 14.86 27.28
C LEU A 336 11.38 14.56 27.30
N ILE A 337 10.83 14.19 26.15
CA ILE A 337 9.41 13.83 26.01
C ILE A 337 9.24 12.34 26.28
N LYS A 338 8.54 12.00 27.37
CA LYS A 338 8.24 10.61 27.71
C LYS A 338 6.91 10.17 27.08
N LEU A 339 6.97 9.19 26.18
CA LEU A 339 5.82 8.60 25.49
C LEU A 339 5.14 7.55 26.37
N GLY A 340 3.84 7.66 26.57
CA GLY A 340 3.06 6.62 27.25
C GLY A 340 2.43 5.64 26.25
N VAL A 341 2.33 4.37 26.62
CA VAL A 341 1.55 3.36 25.88
C VAL A 341 0.12 3.33 26.40
N LEU A 342 -0.87 3.45 25.51
CA LEU A 342 -2.27 3.28 25.86
C LEU A 342 -2.61 1.79 26.02
N PRO A 343 -3.42 1.42 27.03
CA PRO A 343 -3.80 0.03 27.26
C PRO A 343 -4.53 -0.55 26.05
N LYS A 344 -4.35 -1.84 25.80
CA LYS A 344 -5.11 -2.56 24.77
C LYS A 344 -6.59 -2.63 25.14
N ILE A 345 -7.44 -2.77 24.13
CA ILE A 345 -8.88 -2.95 24.31
C ILE A 345 -9.15 -4.32 24.97
N ASP A 346 -9.83 -4.33 26.11
CA ASP A 346 -10.35 -5.55 26.76
C ASP A 346 -11.88 -5.57 26.67
N LYS A 347 -12.40 -6.05 25.54
CA LYS A 347 -13.85 -6.17 25.26
C LYS A 347 -14.27 -7.61 24.94
N ILE A 348 -13.37 -8.56 25.09
CA ILE A 348 -13.62 -9.96 24.78
C ILE A 348 -14.35 -10.61 25.96
N PRO A 349 -15.56 -11.18 25.76
CA PRO A 349 -16.30 -11.88 26.81
C PRO A 349 -15.63 -13.20 27.20
N SER A 350 -15.99 -13.75 28.36
CA SER A 350 -15.49 -15.05 28.81
C SER A 350 -15.90 -16.23 27.91
N LYS A 351 -17.02 -16.10 27.19
CA LYS A 351 -17.52 -17.06 26.19
C LYS A 351 -17.94 -16.31 24.92
N GLY A 352 -17.75 -16.92 23.76
CA GLY A 352 -18.20 -16.37 22.48
C GLY A 352 -19.71 -16.15 22.44
N ILE A 353 -20.15 -15.15 21.66
CA ILE A 353 -21.57 -14.76 21.61
C ILE A 353 -22.34 -15.27 20.39
N LEU A 354 -21.66 -15.88 19.40
CA LEU A 354 -22.25 -16.18 18.10
C LEU A 354 -23.39 -17.19 18.16
N PRO A 355 -23.30 -18.34 18.87
CA PRO A 355 -24.40 -19.30 18.91
C PRO A 355 -25.70 -18.70 19.45
N ASN A 356 -26.84 -18.97 18.81
CA ASN A 356 -28.15 -18.36 19.04
C ASN A 356 -28.06 -16.83 18.98
N PHE A 357 -27.68 -16.29 17.82
CA PHE A 357 -27.46 -14.86 17.66
C PHE A 357 -28.79 -14.07 17.69
N THR A 358 -28.79 -12.89 18.33
CA THR A 358 -30.00 -12.08 18.52
C THR A 358 -29.70 -10.60 18.27
N ALA A 359 -30.75 -9.78 18.12
CA ALA A 359 -30.61 -8.32 18.00
C ALA A 359 -29.87 -7.70 19.21
N LYS A 360 -30.02 -8.26 20.42
CA LYS A 360 -29.26 -7.81 21.61
C LYS A 360 -27.76 -8.09 21.47
N LYS A 361 -27.38 -9.23 20.89
CA LYS A 361 -25.99 -9.60 20.60
C LYS A 361 -25.42 -8.75 19.45
N ALA A 362 -26.21 -8.43 18.43
CA ALA A 362 -25.83 -7.50 17.38
C ALA A 362 -25.42 -6.13 17.93
N LYS A 363 -26.17 -5.55 18.88
CA LYS A 363 -25.80 -4.29 19.54
C LYS A 363 -24.47 -4.38 20.33
N LYS A 364 -24.15 -5.55 20.91
CA LYS A 364 -22.86 -5.77 21.58
C LYS A 364 -21.72 -5.86 20.57
N LEU A 365 -21.95 -6.55 19.45
CA LEU A 365 -21.00 -6.64 18.35
C LEU A 365 -20.72 -5.26 17.75
N ASP A 366 -21.74 -4.43 17.55
CA ASP A 366 -21.56 -3.05 17.05
C ASP A 366 -20.62 -2.23 17.95
N LYS A 367 -20.81 -2.30 19.27
CA LYS A 367 -19.93 -1.62 20.24
C LYS A 367 -18.51 -2.19 20.23
N PHE A 368 -18.37 -3.50 20.04
CA PHE A 368 -17.07 -4.15 19.92
C PHE A 368 -16.33 -3.68 18.65
N ILE A 369 -16.98 -3.72 17.48
CA ILE A 369 -16.40 -3.25 16.22
C ILE A 369 -16.00 -1.77 16.33
N ALA A 370 -16.89 -0.92 16.84
CA ALA A 370 -16.62 0.51 17.01
C ALA A 370 -15.39 0.77 17.91
N ALA A 371 -15.24 0.02 19.01
CA ALA A 371 -14.07 0.15 19.87
C ALA A 371 -12.77 -0.21 19.13
N TYR A 372 -12.78 -1.30 18.35
CA TYR A 372 -11.61 -1.71 17.57
C TYR A 372 -11.31 -0.76 16.41
N GLN A 373 -12.33 -0.23 15.73
CA GLN A 373 -12.17 0.80 14.70
C GLN A 373 -11.52 2.06 15.28
N ASP A 374 -11.99 2.56 16.43
CA ASP A 374 -11.40 3.73 17.06
C ASP A 374 -9.97 3.47 17.57
N TYR A 375 -9.75 2.32 18.22
CA TYR A 375 -8.43 2.02 18.75
C TYR A 375 -7.43 1.86 17.62
N TYR A 376 -7.63 0.92 16.69
CA TYR A 376 -6.70 0.57 15.61
C TYR A 376 -6.80 1.45 14.35
N LYS A 377 -7.71 2.43 14.34
CA LYS A 377 -7.98 3.31 13.20
C LYS A 377 -8.33 2.52 11.94
N ILE A 378 -9.19 1.50 12.07
CA ILE A 378 -9.69 0.67 10.95
C ILE A 378 -10.83 1.42 10.26
N PRO A 379 -10.66 1.93 9.03
CA PRO A 379 -11.63 2.86 8.45
C PRO A 379 -12.94 2.19 8.03
N GLY A 380 -12.87 0.99 7.46
CA GLY A 380 -14.01 0.29 6.88
C GLY A 380 -13.99 -1.21 7.17
N VAL A 381 -15.18 -1.77 7.44
CA VAL A 381 -15.38 -3.20 7.72
C VAL A 381 -16.63 -3.68 6.99
N SER A 382 -16.57 -4.87 6.39
CA SER A 382 -17.73 -5.64 5.92
C SER A 382 -17.75 -6.99 6.61
N LEU A 383 -18.86 -7.32 7.29
CA LEU A 383 -18.98 -8.48 8.17
C LEU A 383 -20.26 -9.28 7.90
N VAL A 384 -20.10 -10.59 7.73
CA VAL A 384 -21.20 -11.55 7.69
C VAL A 384 -21.02 -12.60 8.79
N LEU A 385 -22.12 -12.97 9.44
CA LEU A 385 -22.18 -14.09 10.37
C LEU A 385 -23.06 -15.20 9.80
N ILE A 386 -22.63 -16.44 10.00
CA ILE A 386 -23.29 -17.65 9.55
C ILE A 386 -23.63 -18.49 10.79
N GLU A 387 -24.85 -19.03 10.82
CA GLU A 387 -25.30 -19.99 11.82
C GLU A 387 -26.29 -20.96 11.17
N LYS A 388 -26.12 -22.26 11.45
CA LYS A 388 -27.02 -23.33 10.98
C LYS A 388 -27.25 -23.32 9.47
N GLY A 389 -26.16 -23.15 8.71
CA GLY A 389 -26.18 -23.10 7.25
C GLY A 389 -26.82 -21.86 6.62
N LYS A 390 -27.05 -20.78 7.38
CA LYS A 390 -27.68 -19.54 6.90
C LYS A 390 -26.89 -18.30 7.29
N ILE A 391 -26.92 -17.28 6.44
CA ILE A 391 -26.50 -15.93 6.82
C ILE A 391 -27.52 -15.37 7.81
N ILE A 392 -27.09 -15.08 9.04
CA ILE A 392 -27.95 -14.56 10.12
C ILE A 392 -27.73 -13.08 10.40
N TYR A 393 -26.63 -12.51 9.88
CA TYR A 393 -26.27 -11.12 10.06
C TYR A 393 -25.34 -10.65 8.94
N HIS A 394 -25.60 -9.47 8.40
CA HIS A 394 -24.73 -8.76 7.48
C HIS A 394 -24.71 -7.30 7.89
N LYS A 395 -23.51 -6.72 8.07
CA LYS A 395 -23.37 -5.29 8.32
C LYS A 395 -22.03 -4.75 7.84
N THR A 396 -22.08 -3.52 7.36
CA THR A 396 -20.94 -2.72 6.98
C THR A 396 -20.74 -1.56 7.95
N TYR A 397 -19.48 -1.15 8.13
CA TYR A 397 -19.08 -0.11 9.07
C TYR A 397 -18.09 0.85 8.42
N GLY A 398 -18.19 2.13 8.76
CA GLY A 398 -17.20 3.14 8.43
C GLY A 398 -17.14 3.57 6.96
N VAL A 399 -15.94 3.84 6.45
CA VAL A 399 -15.71 4.50 5.15
C VAL A 399 -14.80 3.70 4.23
N LYS A 400 -15.04 3.81 2.92
CA LYS A 400 -14.18 3.26 1.87
C LYS A 400 -12.95 4.13 1.59
N ASN A 401 -12.98 5.40 2.02
CA ASN A 401 -11.95 6.39 1.78
C ASN A 401 -12.05 7.53 2.83
N ASN A 402 -10.98 7.82 3.55
CA ASN A 402 -10.97 8.79 4.66
C ASN A 402 -10.99 10.27 4.23
N LEU A 403 -10.66 10.57 2.97
CA LEU A 403 -10.69 11.93 2.41
C LEU A 403 -12.09 12.30 1.96
N SER A 404 -12.68 11.49 1.08
CA SER A 404 -14.04 11.71 0.56
C SER A 404 -15.13 11.45 1.60
N GLY A 405 -14.83 10.66 2.64
CA GLY A 405 -15.83 10.22 3.62
C GLY A 405 -16.88 9.26 3.06
N ALA A 406 -16.68 8.75 1.83
CA ALA A 406 -17.60 7.82 1.20
C ALA A 406 -17.76 6.56 2.06
N LYS A 407 -19.01 6.20 2.39
CA LYS A 407 -19.31 5.09 3.30
C LYS A 407 -19.00 3.74 2.66
N VAL A 408 -18.63 2.76 3.49
CA VAL A 408 -18.74 1.35 3.09
C VAL A 408 -20.23 1.02 2.98
N THR A 409 -20.59 0.33 1.91
CA THR A 409 -21.94 -0.15 1.61
C THR A 409 -21.91 -1.65 1.34
N ASP A 410 -23.09 -2.27 1.25
CA ASP A 410 -23.26 -3.68 0.91
C ASP A 410 -22.71 -4.07 -0.48
N GLU A 411 -22.39 -3.08 -1.32
CA GLU A 411 -21.80 -3.28 -2.65
C GLU A 411 -20.29 -2.99 -2.69
N THR A 412 -19.73 -2.51 -1.58
CA THR A 412 -18.31 -2.10 -1.52
C THR A 412 -17.41 -3.33 -1.60
N LEU A 413 -16.55 -3.35 -2.61
CA LEU A 413 -15.61 -4.45 -2.85
C LEU A 413 -14.27 -4.19 -2.16
N PHE A 414 -13.71 -5.25 -1.58
CA PHE A 414 -12.44 -5.26 -0.87
C PHE A 414 -11.48 -6.22 -1.54
N GLU A 415 -10.17 -5.95 -1.42
CA GLU A 415 -9.18 -6.97 -1.73
C GLU A 415 -9.31 -8.16 -0.78
N ALA A 416 -9.36 -9.35 -1.36
CA ALA A 416 -9.52 -10.61 -0.65
C ALA A 416 -8.16 -11.29 -0.40
N ALA A 417 -7.09 -10.77 -0.98
CA ALA A 417 -5.73 -11.22 -0.73
C ALA A 417 -5.63 -12.76 -0.81
N SER A 418 -5.02 -13.40 0.18
CA SER A 418 -4.76 -14.85 0.14
C SER A 418 -5.99 -15.76 0.22
N ILE A 419 -7.19 -15.27 0.53
CA ILE A 419 -8.39 -16.11 0.40
C ILE A 419 -8.73 -16.39 -1.08
N THR A 420 -8.13 -15.64 -2.03
CA THR A 420 -8.11 -16.00 -3.46
C THR A 420 -7.73 -17.47 -3.69
N LYS A 421 -6.77 -17.97 -2.90
CA LYS A 421 -6.25 -19.34 -3.02
C LYS A 421 -7.32 -20.39 -2.79
N THR A 422 -8.29 -20.15 -1.92
CA THR A 422 -9.34 -21.13 -1.63
C THR A 422 -10.28 -21.28 -2.83
N VAL A 423 -10.57 -20.18 -3.53
CA VAL A 423 -11.39 -20.18 -4.74
C VAL A 423 -10.65 -20.83 -5.91
N PHE A 424 -9.35 -20.54 -6.06
CA PHE A 424 -8.52 -21.21 -7.07
C PHE A 424 -8.33 -22.71 -6.78
N GLY A 425 -8.14 -23.10 -5.51
CA GLY A 425 -8.06 -24.50 -5.12
C GLY A 425 -9.35 -25.26 -5.42
N PHE A 426 -10.51 -24.63 -5.21
CA PHE A 426 -11.80 -25.17 -5.63
C PHE A 426 -11.86 -25.38 -7.16
N LEU A 427 -11.43 -24.40 -7.95
CA LEU A 427 -11.31 -24.54 -9.42
C LEU A 427 -10.43 -25.72 -9.81
N VAL A 428 -9.25 -25.88 -9.19
CA VAL A 428 -8.34 -26.99 -9.53
C VAL A 428 -8.96 -28.34 -9.17
N CYS A 429 -9.70 -28.42 -8.06
CA CYS A 429 -10.46 -29.62 -7.70
C CYS A 429 -11.56 -29.94 -8.74
N ARG A 430 -12.28 -28.92 -9.23
CA ARG A 430 -13.26 -29.06 -10.33
C ARG A 430 -12.61 -29.61 -11.60
N LEU A 431 -11.43 -29.10 -11.97
CA LEU A 431 -10.70 -29.58 -13.14
C LEU A 431 -10.19 -31.02 -12.94
N ALA A 432 -9.80 -31.39 -11.73
CA ALA A 432 -9.39 -32.76 -11.41
C ALA A 432 -10.57 -33.75 -11.51
N GLU A 433 -11.78 -33.36 -11.08
CA GLU A 433 -13.01 -34.14 -11.29
C GLU A 433 -13.32 -34.42 -12.75
N GLN A 434 -12.96 -33.49 -13.62
CA GLN A 434 -13.16 -33.58 -15.08
C GLN A 434 -12.03 -34.36 -15.76
N GLY A 435 -11.04 -34.86 -15.01
CA GLY A 435 -9.87 -35.54 -15.55
C GLY A 435 -8.89 -34.64 -16.30
N ILE A 436 -9.05 -33.31 -16.22
CA ILE A 436 -8.20 -32.35 -16.94
C ILE A 436 -6.81 -32.24 -16.30
N ILE A 437 -6.74 -32.36 -14.97
CA ILE A 437 -5.49 -32.34 -14.22
C ILE A 437 -5.46 -33.48 -13.21
N ASP A 438 -4.35 -34.21 -13.18
CA ASP A 438 -4.06 -35.16 -12.11
C ASP A 438 -3.33 -34.41 -10.99
N LEU A 439 -3.86 -34.49 -9.78
CA LEU A 439 -3.33 -33.78 -8.61
C LEU A 439 -1.94 -34.29 -8.19
N ASP A 440 -1.61 -35.53 -8.54
CA ASP A 440 -0.38 -36.22 -8.14
C ASP A 440 0.63 -36.35 -9.27
N LYS A 441 0.25 -35.99 -10.51
CA LYS A 441 1.18 -35.90 -11.62
C LYS A 441 2.12 -34.70 -11.46
N PRO A 442 3.44 -34.87 -11.68
CA PRO A 442 4.38 -33.76 -11.63
C PRO A 442 4.07 -32.65 -12.64
N LEU A 443 4.03 -31.40 -12.16
CA LEU A 443 3.64 -30.24 -12.95
C LEU A 443 4.56 -29.97 -14.14
N HIS A 444 5.85 -30.29 -14.01
CA HIS A 444 6.82 -30.09 -15.09
C HIS A 444 6.47 -30.91 -16.34
N GLN A 445 5.75 -32.03 -16.20
CA GLN A 445 5.31 -32.85 -17.33
C GLN A 445 4.17 -32.19 -18.12
N TYR A 446 3.43 -31.25 -17.51
CA TYR A 446 2.45 -30.43 -18.20
C TYR A 446 3.07 -29.15 -18.76
N LEU A 447 3.92 -28.49 -17.97
CA LEU A 447 4.60 -27.25 -18.35
C LEU A 447 5.95 -27.16 -17.65
N PRO A 448 7.07 -27.40 -18.35
CA PRO A 448 8.40 -27.21 -17.78
C PRO A 448 8.62 -25.76 -17.33
N PHE A 449 9.25 -25.58 -16.17
CA PHE A 449 9.55 -24.26 -15.62
C PHE A 449 11.04 -23.95 -15.66
N LYS A 450 11.50 -23.38 -16.78
CA LYS A 450 12.93 -23.09 -17.04
C LYS A 450 13.63 -22.32 -15.92
N ALA A 451 12.94 -21.41 -15.23
CA ALA A 451 13.54 -20.58 -14.17
C ALA A 451 14.06 -21.40 -12.96
N ILE A 452 13.44 -22.55 -12.67
CA ILE A 452 13.83 -23.44 -11.56
C ILE A 452 14.45 -24.76 -12.05
N ALA A 453 14.59 -24.95 -13.36
CA ALA A 453 15.04 -26.22 -13.94
C ALA A 453 16.48 -26.61 -13.57
N HIS A 454 17.25 -25.66 -13.03
CA HIS A 454 18.59 -25.90 -12.48
C HIS A 454 18.57 -26.78 -11.22
N ASP A 455 17.44 -26.84 -10.52
CA ASP A 455 17.25 -27.70 -9.33
C ASP A 455 16.28 -28.83 -9.65
N LYS A 456 16.82 -30.05 -9.80
CA LYS A 456 16.06 -31.27 -10.15
C LYS A 456 14.88 -31.57 -9.23
N ARG A 457 14.86 -31.06 -8.00
CA ARG A 457 13.73 -31.25 -7.08
C ARG A 457 12.43 -30.66 -7.62
N TYR A 458 12.46 -29.69 -8.54
CA TYR A 458 11.24 -29.14 -9.16
C TYR A 458 10.42 -30.20 -9.91
N GLU A 459 11.05 -31.30 -10.34
CA GLU A 459 10.41 -32.44 -11.00
C GLU A 459 9.50 -33.22 -10.04
N LEU A 460 9.55 -32.95 -8.72
CA LEU A 460 8.69 -33.55 -7.70
C LEU A 460 7.42 -32.73 -7.41
N ILE A 461 7.31 -31.51 -7.94
CA ILE A 461 6.21 -30.60 -7.59
C ILE A 461 4.94 -31.04 -8.31
N THR A 462 3.88 -31.31 -7.56
CA THR A 462 2.55 -31.69 -8.07
C THR A 462 1.52 -30.60 -7.74
N ALA A 463 0.32 -30.67 -8.33
CA ALA A 463 -0.74 -29.73 -7.95
C ALA A 463 -1.14 -29.91 -6.47
N ARG A 464 -1.14 -31.14 -5.95
CA ARG A 464 -1.34 -31.41 -4.51
C ARG A 464 -0.30 -30.69 -3.66
N HIS A 465 0.98 -30.71 -4.04
CA HIS A 465 2.03 -29.98 -3.34
C HIS A 465 1.80 -28.48 -3.35
N VAL A 466 1.33 -27.90 -4.46
CA VAL A 466 0.97 -26.47 -4.53
C VAL A 466 -0.18 -26.15 -3.57
N LEU A 467 -1.30 -26.85 -3.72
CA LEU A 467 -2.53 -26.54 -2.98
C LEU A 467 -2.38 -26.76 -1.47
N SER A 468 -1.45 -27.64 -1.05
CA SER A 468 -1.15 -27.90 0.37
C SER A 468 0.11 -27.19 0.89
N HIS A 469 0.70 -26.26 0.14
CA HIS A 469 1.90 -25.52 0.55
C HIS A 469 3.11 -26.41 0.91
N ARG A 470 3.40 -27.40 0.05
CA ARG A 470 4.53 -28.33 0.20
C ARG A 470 5.48 -28.27 -1.00
N THR A 471 5.52 -27.16 -1.73
CA THR A 471 6.35 -27.04 -2.96
C THR A 471 7.84 -26.84 -2.69
N GLY A 472 8.21 -26.40 -1.49
CA GLY A 472 9.57 -25.92 -1.22
C GLY A 472 9.86 -24.52 -1.74
N PHE A 473 8.97 -23.89 -2.51
CA PHE A 473 9.16 -22.52 -2.98
C PHE A 473 9.04 -21.51 -1.84
N PRO A 474 9.74 -20.35 -1.92
CA PRO A 474 9.44 -19.20 -1.08
C PRO A 474 7.97 -18.75 -1.26
N ASN A 475 7.52 -17.87 -0.36
CA ASN A 475 6.25 -17.17 -0.59
C ASN A 475 6.29 -16.41 -1.92
N TRP A 476 7.35 -15.63 -2.10
CA TRP A 476 7.65 -14.84 -3.28
C TRP A 476 9.15 -14.85 -3.54
N ALA A 477 9.57 -14.89 -4.80
CA ALA A 477 10.98 -14.89 -5.18
C ALA A 477 11.73 -13.65 -4.65
N TYR A 478 11.07 -12.49 -4.66
CA TYR A 478 11.63 -11.23 -4.14
C TYR A 478 11.85 -11.22 -2.62
N ASN A 479 11.35 -12.21 -1.87
CA ASN A 479 11.68 -12.35 -0.45
C ASN A 479 13.08 -12.93 -0.24
N ASN A 480 13.69 -13.50 -1.27
CA ASN A 480 15.07 -13.95 -1.24
C ASN A 480 15.99 -12.76 -1.57
N ALA A 481 17.17 -12.70 -0.95
CA ALA A 481 18.09 -11.55 -1.07
C ALA A 481 18.56 -11.29 -2.50
N ASP A 482 18.67 -12.34 -3.32
CA ASP A 482 19.04 -12.28 -4.72
C ASP A 482 17.83 -12.25 -5.68
N GLY A 483 16.61 -12.24 -5.13
CA GLY A 483 15.36 -12.24 -5.88
C GLY A 483 15.08 -13.54 -6.66
N LYS A 484 15.85 -14.61 -6.47
CA LYS A 484 15.69 -15.86 -7.22
C LYS A 484 14.60 -16.73 -6.61
N LEU A 485 13.94 -17.49 -7.47
CA LEU A 485 13.05 -18.55 -7.05
C LEU A 485 13.89 -19.81 -6.81
N ASP A 486 14.10 -20.18 -5.54
CA ASP A 486 14.88 -21.36 -5.14
C ASP A 486 14.04 -22.32 -4.28
N ILE A 487 14.28 -23.62 -4.43
CA ILE A 487 13.62 -24.66 -3.61
C ILE A 487 14.33 -24.75 -2.25
N LYS A 488 13.62 -24.36 -1.18
CA LYS A 488 14.13 -24.32 0.20
C LYS A 488 14.15 -25.67 0.89
N PHE A 489 13.31 -26.60 0.47
CA PHE A 489 13.25 -27.96 0.99
C PHE A 489 12.66 -28.89 -0.08
N THR A 490 12.95 -30.19 0.01
CA THR A 490 12.43 -31.19 -0.94
C THR A 490 10.90 -31.15 -1.00
N PRO A 491 10.29 -30.93 -2.19
CA PRO A 491 8.84 -30.87 -2.32
C PRO A 491 8.16 -32.09 -1.72
N GLY A 492 7.02 -31.89 -1.07
CA GLY A 492 6.31 -32.93 -0.35
C GLY A 492 6.86 -33.26 1.03
N THR A 493 7.99 -32.73 1.49
CA THR A 493 8.53 -33.13 2.83
C THR A 493 8.12 -32.23 3.98
N LYS A 494 7.88 -30.93 3.74
CA LYS A 494 7.58 -29.94 4.79
C LYS A 494 6.50 -28.96 4.33
N PHE A 495 5.94 -28.20 5.28
CA PHE A 495 5.11 -27.04 5.01
C PHE A 495 5.98 -25.80 4.72
N GLY A 496 5.59 -25.04 3.70
CA GLY A 496 6.16 -23.75 3.35
C GLY A 496 5.14 -22.93 2.56
N TYR A 497 4.56 -21.92 3.20
CA TYR A 497 3.55 -21.07 2.58
C TYR A 497 4.10 -20.40 1.32
N SER A 498 3.46 -20.65 0.17
CA SER A 498 3.95 -20.25 -1.15
C SER A 498 2.87 -19.64 -2.02
N GLY A 499 3.04 -18.37 -2.40
CA GLY A 499 2.28 -17.71 -3.48
C GLY A 499 2.81 -18.10 -4.86
N GLU A 500 4.14 -18.22 -5.01
CA GLU A 500 4.80 -18.67 -6.25
C GLU A 500 4.27 -20.03 -6.75
N GLY A 501 4.01 -20.96 -5.83
CA GLY A 501 3.41 -22.26 -6.18
C GLY A 501 2.06 -22.10 -6.89
N PHE A 502 1.21 -21.18 -6.41
CA PHE A 502 -0.11 -20.93 -6.99
C PHE A 502 -0.01 -20.25 -8.35
N GLU A 503 0.95 -19.35 -8.54
CA GLU A 503 1.20 -18.72 -9.84
C GLU A 503 1.77 -19.72 -10.86
N TYR A 504 2.60 -20.67 -10.43
CA TYR A 504 3.04 -21.76 -11.28
C TYR A 504 1.87 -22.68 -11.68
N LEU A 505 1.04 -23.10 -10.71
CA LEU A 505 -0.13 -23.92 -10.99
C LEU A 505 -1.15 -23.22 -11.90
N LYS A 506 -1.36 -21.91 -11.75
CA LYS A 506 -2.15 -21.10 -12.68
C LYS A 506 -1.65 -21.24 -14.12
N ARG A 507 -0.32 -21.12 -14.33
CA ARG A 507 0.29 -21.25 -15.67
C ARG A 507 0.09 -22.64 -16.25
N VAL A 508 0.21 -23.69 -15.42
CA VAL A 508 -0.08 -25.07 -15.83
C VAL A 508 -1.54 -25.21 -16.26
N VAL A 509 -2.49 -24.75 -15.44
CA VAL A 509 -3.93 -24.81 -15.72
C VAL A 509 -4.27 -24.10 -17.04
N VAL A 510 -3.75 -22.89 -17.26
CA VAL A 510 -3.94 -22.15 -18.52
C VAL A 510 -3.35 -22.93 -19.71
N LYS A 511 -2.15 -23.52 -19.54
CA LYS A 511 -1.48 -24.29 -20.59
C LYS A 511 -2.28 -25.52 -21.01
N ILE A 512 -2.74 -26.32 -20.04
CA ILE A 512 -3.41 -27.60 -20.33
C ILE A 512 -4.85 -27.43 -20.81
N THR A 513 -5.51 -26.34 -20.44
CA THR A 513 -6.89 -26.06 -20.87
C THR A 513 -6.97 -25.24 -22.15
N GLY A 514 -5.92 -24.49 -22.49
CA GLY A 514 -5.93 -23.50 -23.57
C GLY A 514 -6.86 -22.29 -23.30
N LYS A 515 -7.38 -22.15 -22.07
CA LYS A 515 -8.33 -21.10 -21.67
C LYS A 515 -7.65 -20.14 -20.70
N ASP A 516 -8.03 -18.86 -20.76
CA ASP A 516 -7.61 -17.90 -19.76
C ASP A 516 -8.23 -18.23 -18.39
N ILE A 517 -7.53 -17.85 -17.32
CA ILE A 517 -7.93 -18.20 -15.95
C ILE A 517 -9.25 -17.54 -15.53
N ASN A 518 -9.57 -16.34 -16.05
CA ASN A 518 -10.79 -15.63 -15.70
C ASN A 518 -12.02 -16.35 -16.27
N THR A 519 -11.93 -16.85 -17.51
CA THR A 519 -12.97 -17.70 -18.12
C THR A 519 -13.20 -18.98 -17.33
N LEU A 520 -12.12 -19.64 -16.87
CA LEU A 520 -12.23 -20.86 -16.06
C LEU A 520 -12.90 -20.59 -14.71
N LEU A 521 -12.45 -19.57 -13.98
CA LEU A 521 -13.07 -19.16 -12.71
C LEU A 521 -14.56 -18.85 -12.89
N ARG A 522 -14.91 -18.09 -13.93
CA ARG A 522 -16.28 -17.71 -14.21
C ARG A 522 -17.18 -18.93 -14.40
N LYS A 523 -16.79 -19.84 -15.30
CA LYS A 523 -17.60 -21.00 -15.69
C LYS A 523 -17.64 -22.11 -14.63
N GLU A 524 -16.53 -22.37 -13.95
CA GLU A 524 -16.42 -23.51 -13.04
C GLU A 524 -16.72 -23.17 -11.58
N VAL A 525 -16.70 -21.87 -11.22
CA VAL A 525 -16.83 -21.44 -9.82
C VAL A 525 -17.84 -20.30 -9.64
N LEU A 526 -17.64 -19.16 -10.30
CA LEU A 526 -18.43 -17.95 -10.00
C LEU A 526 -19.89 -18.08 -10.43
N GLU A 527 -20.16 -18.51 -11.66
CA GLU A 527 -21.53 -18.71 -12.16
C GLU A 527 -22.26 -19.84 -11.40
N PRO A 528 -21.68 -21.06 -11.22
CA PRO A 528 -22.36 -22.15 -10.51
C PRO A 528 -22.64 -21.86 -9.02
N LEU A 529 -21.79 -21.07 -8.37
CA LEU A 529 -21.95 -20.69 -6.97
C LEU A 529 -22.60 -19.31 -6.79
N ASN A 530 -23.03 -18.66 -7.88
CA ASN A 530 -23.69 -17.34 -7.87
C ASN A 530 -22.88 -16.22 -7.19
N LEU A 531 -21.56 -16.20 -7.40
CA LEU A 531 -20.62 -15.23 -6.80
C LEU A 531 -20.52 -13.95 -7.63
N LYS A 532 -21.66 -13.26 -7.82
CA LYS A 532 -21.83 -12.15 -8.78
C LYS A 532 -20.94 -10.93 -8.54
N ASN A 533 -20.50 -10.68 -7.31
CA ASN A 533 -19.66 -9.54 -6.94
C ASN A 533 -18.22 -9.98 -6.65
N THR A 534 -17.65 -10.82 -7.52
CA THR A 534 -16.29 -11.33 -7.36
C THR A 534 -15.48 -11.14 -8.65
N TYR A 535 -14.33 -10.50 -8.52
CA TYR A 535 -13.46 -10.11 -9.64
C TYR A 535 -12.02 -10.47 -9.33
N PHE A 536 -11.18 -10.68 -10.34
CA PHE A 536 -9.76 -11.03 -10.15
C PHE A 536 -8.80 -10.09 -10.87
N MET A 537 -9.33 -9.13 -11.62
CA MET A 537 -8.59 -8.14 -12.41
C MET A 537 -9.44 -6.89 -12.60
N LYS A 538 -8.86 -5.84 -13.19
CA LYS A 538 -9.54 -4.58 -13.50
C LYS A 538 -10.84 -4.84 -14.27
N ASP A 539 -11.91 -4.21 -13.79
CA ASP A 539 -13.27 -4.29 -14.34
C ASP A 539 -13.96 -2.94 -14.12
N GLU A 540 -14.89 -2.56 -15.00
CA GLU A 540 -15.58 -1.28 -14.94
C GLU A 540 -16.47 -1.13 -13.70
N ARG A 541 -17.13 -2.20 -13.27
CA ARG A 541 -17.96 -2.19 -12.06
C ARG A 541 -17.07 -2.19 -10.83
N LEU A 542 -16.01 -3.01 -10.82
CA LEU A 542 -15.01 -3.00 -9.74
C LEU A 542 -14.45 -1.59 -9.52
N ALA A 543 -14.06 -0.88 -10.58
CA ALA A 543 -13.49 0.47 -10.49
C ALA A 543 -14.43 1.49 -9.80
N LYS A 544 -15.75 1.28 -9.86
CA LYS A 544 -16.76 2.17 -9.26
C LYS A 544 -17.05 1.83 -7.80
N THR A 545 -16.95 0.55 -7.42
CA THR A 545 -17.42 0.06 -6.10
C THR A 545 -16.29 -0.36 -5.15
N VAL A 546 -15.05 -0.49 -5.63
CA VAL A 546 -13.91 -0.88 -4.80
C VAL A 546 -13.59 0.18 -3.74
N SER A 547 -13.17 -0.29 -2.57
CA SER A 547 -12.62 0.55 -1.49
C SER A 547 -11.18 0.95 -1.78
N ASN A 548 -10.74 2.09 -1.26
CA ASN A 548 -9.31 2.34 -1.06
C ASN A 548 -8.80 1.53 0.14
N GLY A 549 -7.53 1.15 0.12
CA GLY A 549 -6.84 0.60 1.29
C GLY A 549 -6.41 1.71 2.24
N HIS A 550 -6.08 1.34 3.48
CA HIS A 550 -5.52 2.30 4.43
C HIS A 550 -4.37 1.72 5.27
N TYR A 551 -3.34 2.56 5.46
CA TYR A 551 -2.31 2.34 6.46
C TYR A 551 -2.54 3.30 7.64
N GLY A 552 -3.13 2.78 8.73
CA GLY A 552 -3.76 3.60 9.76
C GLY A 552 -4.86 4.48 9.14
N VAL A 553 -4.74 5.80 9.30
CA VAL A 553 -5.68 6.77 8.69
C VAL A 553 -5.34 7.16 7.26
N TYR A 554 -4.17 6.76 6.75
CA TYR A 554 -3.68 7.18 5.43
C TYR A 554 -4.34 6.37 4.33
N THR A 555 -5.03 7.05 3.42
CA THR A 555 -5.67 6.43 2.25
C THR A 555 -4.61 6.05 1.21
N SER A 556 -4.71 4.85 0.63
CA SER A 556 -3.81 4.37 -0.43
C SER A 556 -4.48 4.37 -1.81
N LYS A 557 -3.65 4.42 -2.86
CA LYS A 557 -4.10 4.23 -4.25
C LYS A 557 -4.70 2.84 -4.42
N ILE A 558 -5.82 2.75 -5.13
CA ILE A 558 -6.39 1.47 -5.56
C ILE A 558 -5.45 0.82 -6.58
N SER A 559 -5.09 -0.43 -6.36
CA SER A 559 -4.27 -1.21 -7.29
C SER A 559 -5.07 -2.39 -7.86
N MET A 560 -5.72 -2.17 -9.00
CA MET A 560 -6.39 -3.24 -9.73
C MET A 560 -5.44 -3.86 -10.77
N PRO A 561 -5.17 -5.17 -10.71
CA PRO A 561 -4.25 -5.79 -11.64
C PRO A 561 -4.89 -5.98 -13.02
N ASN A 562 -4.09 -5.83 -14.08
CA ASN A 562 -4.53 -6.09 -15.45
C ASN A 562 -4.62 -7.59 -15.78
N ALA A 563 -4.08 -8.47 -14.93
CA ALA A 563 -4.14 -9.92 -15.09
C ALA A 563 -4.35 -10.61 -13.73
N PRO A 564 -5.14 -11.69 -13.67
CA PRO A 564 -5.37 -12.40 -12.41
C PRO A 564 -4.12 -13.07 -11.81
N GLY A 565 -3.91 -12.87 -10.51
CA GLY A 565 -2.98 -13.61 -9.65
C GLY A 565 -3.75 -14.52 -8.69
N MET A 566 -3.52 -15.83 -8.77
CA MET A 566 -4.30 -16.83 -8.02
C MET A 566 -3.90 -16.96 -6.54
N ALA A 567 -2.85 -16.24 -6.15
CA ALA A 567 -2.46 -16.13 -4.76
C ALA A 567 -3.06 -14.92 -4.03
N TRP A 568 -3.56 -13.87 -4.71
CA TRP A 568 -3.82 -12.57 -4.05
C TRP A 568 -4.84 -11.62 -4.71
N SER A 569 -5.22 -11.79 -5.98
CA SER A 569 -5.82 -10.71 -6.78
C SER A 569 -7.34 -10.61 -6.73
N MET A 570 -8.02 -11.43 -5.93
CA MET A 570 -9.48 -11.41 -5.87
C MET A 570 -10.00 -10.16 -5.14
N PHE A 571 -11.05 -9.57 -5.67
CA PHE A 571 -11.87 -8.53 -5.06
C PHE A 571 -13.28 -9.07 -4.86
N THR A 572 -13.84 -8.91 -3.67
CA THR A 572 -15.20 -9.37 -3.35
C THR A 572 -15.76 -8.60 -2.16
N GLU A 573 -17.00 -8.91 -1.78
CA GLU A 573 -17.64 -8.40 -0.56
C GLU A 573 -18.08 -9.55 0.36
N ALA A 574 -18.29 -9.27 1.65
CA ALA A 574 -18.47 -10.29 2.66
C ALA A 574 -19.66 -11.21 2.38
N LYS A 575 -20.74 -10.69 1.79
CA LYS A 575 -21.93 -11.48 1.47
C LYS A 575 -21.66 -12.47 0.36
N SER A 576 -21.10 -12.02 -0.76
CA SER A 576 -20.72 -12.90 -1.87
C SER A 576 -19.71 -13.98 -1.42
N PHE A 577 -18.73 -13.63 -0.60
CA PHE A 577 -17.78 -14.64 -0.10
C PHE A 577 -18.39 -15.58 0.96
N ALA A 578 -19.40 -15.13 1.72
CA ALA A 578 -20.16 -16.00 2.61
C ALA A 578 -20.96 -17.08 1.85
N GLU A 579 -21.44 -16.78 0.64
CA GLU A 579 -22.05 -17.79 -0.24
C GLU A 579 -21.04 -18.88 -0.65
N PHE A 580 -19.78 -18.50 -0.92
CA PHE A 580 -18.71 -19.48 -1.17
C PHE A 580 -18.41 -20.32 0.09
N ALA A 581 -18.35 -19.70 1.27
CA ALA A 581 -18.16 -20.42 2.53
C ALA A 581 -19.31 -21.40 2.84
N LEU A 582 -20.55 -20.99 2.57
CA LEU A 582 -21.74 -21.85 2.68
C LEU A 582 -21.72 -22.98 1.65
N ALA A 583 -21.28 -22.72 0.42
CA ALA A 583 -21.13 -23.76 -0.59
C ALA A 583 -20.14 -24.85 -0.13
N LEU A 584 -18.99 -24.47 0.43
CA LEU A 584 -18.06 -25.42 1.04
C LEU A 584 -18.71 -26.20 2.19
N ARG A 585 -19.33 -25.50 3.15
CA ARG A 585 -20.01 -26.14 4.30
C ARG A 585 -21.11 -27.12 3.85
N ASN A 586 -21.83 -26.79 2.80
CA ASN A 586 -22.92 -27.60 2.24
C ASN A 586 -22.46 -28.62 1.19
N ARG A 587 -21.14 -28.78 0.98
CA ARG A 587 -20.55 -29.66 -0.05
C ARG A 587 -21.09 -29.40 -1.47
N LYS A 588 -21.45 -28.15 -1.78
CA LYS A 588 -22.03 -27.76 -3.07
C LYS A 588 -20.94 -27.55 -4.12
N GLY A 589 -21.12 -28.17 -5.29
CA GLY A 589 -20.32 -27.93 -6.50
C GLY A 589 -19.16 -28.90 -6.73
N LEU A 590 -18.82 -29.75 -5.77
CA LEU A 590 -17.89 -30.87 -5.94
C LEU A 590 -18.61 -32.20 -5.74
N LYS A 591 -18.13 -33.26 -6.38
CA LYS A 591 -18.50 -34.65 -6.07
C LYS A 591 -18.01 -35.01 -4.65
N PRO A 592 -18.70 -35.91 -3.93
CA PRO A 592 -18.32 -36.29 -2.56
C PRO A 592 -16.84 -36.70 -2.44
N GLU A 593 -16.32 -37.47 -3.37
CA GLU A 593 -14.95 -38.00 -3.31
C GLU A 593 -13.89 -36.89 -3.44
N THR A 594 -14.18 -35.87 -4.25
CA THR A 594 -13.27 -34.73 -4.43
C THR A 594 -13.38 -33.76 -3.28
N TYR A 595 -14.59 -33.56 -2.76
CA TYR A 595 -14.79 -32.77 -1.55
C TYR A 595 -13.97 -33.36 -0.39
N ASP A 596 -14.04 -34.68 -0.20
CA ASP A 596 -13.27 -35.37 0.84
C ASP A 596 -11.76 -35.25 0.58
N LYS A 597 -11.30 -35.32 -0.68
CA LYS A 597 -9.89 -35.04 -1.04
C LYS A 597 -9.47 -33.60 -0.71
N MET A 598 -10.34 -32.61 -0.93
CA MET A 598 -10.07 -31.19 -0.66
C MET A 598 -9.90 -30.92 0.84
N PHE A 599 -10.70 -31.58 1.68
CA PHE A 599 -10.65 -31.44 3.14
C PHE A 599 -9.77 -32.47 3.85
N LYS A 600 -9.19 -33.44 3.14
CA LYS A 600 -8.20 -34.36 3.71
C LYS A 600 -6.98 -33.57 4.19
N ILE A 601 -6.48 -33.88 5.39
CA ILE A 601 -5.22 -33.31 5.90
C ILE A 601 -4.09 -33.74 4.97
N ASN A 602 -3.46 -32.76 4.31
CA ASN A 602 -2.31 -32.96 3.43
C ASN A 602 -1.00 -32.49 4.08
N THR A 603 -1.04 -31.55 5.02
CA THR A 603 0.14 -31.16 5.81
C THR A 603 -0.23 -30.60 7.17
N ASN A 604 0.67 -30.78 8.14
CA ASN A 604 0.64 -30.09 9.42
C ASN A 604 1.30 -28.71 9.27
N VAL A 605 0.79 -27.72 10.00
CA VAL A 605 1.41 -26.40 10.12
C VAL A 605 2.06 -26.30 11.50
N VAL A 606 3.38 -26.16 11.52
CA VAL A 606 4.14 -25.93 12.75
C VAL A 606 4.50 -24.44 12.77
N ARG A 607 3.99 -23.72 13.77
CA ARG A 607 4.33 -22.31 14.01
C ARG A 607 5.37 -22.22 15.12
N GLU A 608 6.44 -21.50 14.85
CA GLU A 608 7.45 -21.18 15.86
C GLU A 608 7.02 -19.96 16.70
N ALA A 609 7.63 -19.80 17.88
CA ALA A 609 7.43 -18.62 18.71
C ALA A 609 7.81 -17.34 17.95
N PRO A 610 7.11 -16.21 18.17
CA PRO A 610 6.00 -16.00 19.10
C PRO A 610 4.61 -16.35 18.52
N TYR A 611 4.55 -16.98 17.34
CA TYR A 611 3.29 -17.27 16.63
C TYR A 611 2.69 -18.65 16.97
N ALA A 612 3.36 -19.42 17.82
CA ALA A 612 2.91 -20.73 18.28
C ALA A 612 1.53 -20.64 18.94
N ARG A 613 0.67 -21.62 18.64
CA ARG A 613 -0.67 -21.77 19.24
C ARG A 613 -0.75 -23.15 19.91
N PRO A 614 -0.21 -23.31 21.13
CA PRO A 614 0.02 -24.64 21.72
C PRO A 614 -1.26 -25.49 21.86
N ASN A 615 -2.41 -24.84 22.01
CA ASN A 615 -3.71 -25.50 22.20
C ASN A 615 -4.51 -25.68 20.89
N VAL A 616 -3.93 -25.38 19.74
CA VAL A 616 -4.59 -25.50 18.42
C VAL A 616 -3.67 -26.22 17.45
N LYS A 617 -4.12 -27.37 16.94
CA LYS A 617 -3.42 -28.07 15.85
C LYS A 617 -3.89 -27.51 14.51
N GLU A 618 -2.96 -27.10 13.66
CA GLU A 618 -3.25 -26.49 12.37
C GLU A 618 -2.79 -27.37 11.21
N PHE A 619 -3.57 -27.35 10.13
CA PHE A 619 -3.39 -28.21 8.97
C PHE A 619 -3.74 -27.46 7.68
N TYR A 620 -3.30 -28.01 6.54
CA TYR A 620 -3.86 -27.65 5.22
C TYR A 620 -4.41 -28.88 4.52
N GLY A 621 -5.58 -28.70 3.92
CA GLY A 621 -6.10 -29.56 2.86
C GLY A 621 -5.60 -29.08 1.50
N LEU A 622 -6.46 -29.11 0.50
CA LEU A 622 -6.21 -28.49 -0.80
C LEU A 622 -6.71 -27.04 -0.77
N SER A 623 -5.80 -26.12 -0.43
CA SER A 623 -6.02 -24.67 -0.28
C SER A 623 -6.96 -24.24 0.85
N ILE A 624 -7.42 -25.17 1.68
CA ILE A 624 -8.22 -24.90 2.87
C ILE A 624 -7.33 -25.02 4.11
N TRP A 625 -7.23 -23.94 4.88
CA TRP A 625 -6.62 -24.00 6.21
C TRP A 625 -7.64 -24.61 7.18
N MET A 626 -7.18 -25.52 8.03
CA MET A 626 -8.01 -26.24 8.99
C MET A 626 -7.36 -26.23 10.35
N GLU A 627 -8.17 -26.24 11.40
CA GLU A 627 -7.70 -26.31 12.77
C GLU A 627 -8.53 -27.29 13.60
N LYS A 628 -7.89 -27.83 14.65
CA LYS A 628 -8.54 -28.61 15.72
C LYS A 628 -8.15 -27.99 17.05
N GLY A 629 -9.14 -27.53 17.81
CA GLY A 629 -8.94 -26.89 19.11
C GLY A 629 -10.13 -27.11 20.05
N ALA A 630 -10.20 -26.30 21.11
CA ALA A 630 -11.22 -26.45 22.16
C ALA A 630 -12.68 -26.29 21.68
N MET A 631 -12.89 -25.58 20.57
CA MET A 631 -14.21 -25.39 19.96
C MET A 631 -14.51 -26.39 18.83
N GLY A 632 -13.73 -27.47 18.73
CA GLY A 632 -13.90 -28.50 17.71
C GLY A 632 -13.07 -28.26 16.45
N GLU A 633 -13.51 -28.86 15.34
CA GLU A 633 -12.91 -28.64 14.02
C GLU A 633 -13.38 -27.32 13.39
N ALA A 634 -12.45 -26.57 12.82
CA ALA A 634 -12.78 -25.42 11.98
C ALA A 634 -11.99 -25.41 10.67
N PHE A 635 -12.52 -24.72 9.67
CA PHE A 635 -11.83 -24.47 8.41
C PHE A 635 -11.98 -23.01 7.99
N GLY A 636 -11.06 -22.52 7.18
CA GLY A 636 -11.08 -21.13 6.73
C GLY A 636 -9.85 -20.75 5.93
N HIS A 637 -9.61 -19.44 5.85
CA HIS A 637 -8.35 -18.86 5.40
C HIS A 637 -8.31 -17.37 5.78
N GLY A 638 -7.10 -16.83 6.02
CA GLY A 638 -6.87 -15.38 6.20
C GLY A 638 -6.29 -14.73 4.94
N GLY A 639 -6.49 -13.43 4.77
CA GLY A 639 -5.92 -12.65 3.68
C GLY A 639 -5.25 -11.38 4.20
N ASN A 640 -4.10 -11.03 3.61
CA ASN A 640 -3.38 -9.81 3.90
C ASN A 640 -2.62 -9.34 2.64
N ASN A 641 -3.00 -8.19 2.09
CA ASN A 641 -2.27 -7.50 1.01
C ASN A 641 -1.52 -6.25 1.50
N GLY A 642 -1.41 -6.06 2.82
CA GLY A 642 -0.85 -4.87 3.44
C GLY A 642 -1.98 -4.04 4.04
N ASP A 643 -2.57 -3.18 3.24
CA ASP A 643 -3.65 -2.23 3.55
C ASP A 643 -5.07 -2.80 3.43
N PHE A 644 -5.19 -4.08 3.07
CA PHE A 644 -6.41 -4.87 3.15
C PHE A 644 -6.15 -6.17 3.90
N GLN A 645 -7.03 -6.48 4.85
CA GLN A 645 -6.92 -7.68 5.67
C GLN A 645 -8.30 -8.29 5.89
N CYS A 646 -8.40 -9.60 5.73
CA CYS A 646 -9.67 -10.32 5.76
C CYS A 646 -9.52 -11.72 6.35
N GLN A 647 -10.63 -12.33 6.73
CA GLN A 647 -10.68 -13.68 7.22
C GLN A 647 -12.06 -14.27 6.97
N PHE A 648 -12.10 -15.55 6.64
CA PHE A 648 -13.30 -16.34 6.87
C PHE A 648 -12.97 -17.57 7.70
N LYS A 649 -13.92 -18.02 8.51
CA LYS A 649 -13.78 -19.18 9.36
C LYS A 649 -15.14 -19.81 9.65
N MET A 650 -15.21 -21.14 9.55
CA MET A 650 -16.38 -21.97 9.82
C MET A 650 -16.01 -23.01 10.87
N TYR A 651 -16.73 -23.04 12.00
CA TYR A 651 -16.62 -24.06 13.04
C TYR A 651 -17.66 -25.13 12.77
N LYS A 652 -17.20 -26.35 12.45
CA LYS A 652 -18.07 -27.44 11.99
C LYS A 652 -19.00 -27.91 13.10
N ASP A 653 -18.45 -28.17 14.28
CA ASP A 653 -19.18 -28.82 15.39
C ASP A 653 -20.25 -27.89 15.99
N LEU A 654 -20.01 -26.57 15.92
CA LEU A 654 -20.95 -25.54 16.35
C LEU A 654 -21.92 -25.11 15.23
N ASP A 655 -21.60 -25.44 13.98
CA ASP A 655 -22.27 -24.97 12.76
C ASP A 655 -22.44 -23.44 12.72
N VAL A 656 -21.37 -22.72 13.07
CA VAL A 656 -21.30 -21.26 13.01
C VAL A 656 -20.06 -20.80 12.26
N GLY A 657 -20.07 -19.58 11.73
CA GLY A 657 -18.89 -18.98 11.14
C GLY A 657 -19.04 -17.50 10.85
N PHE A 658 -17.99 -16.91 10.30
CA PHE A 658 -17.99 -15.51 9.92
C PHE A 658 -17.08 -15.26 8.71
N VAL A 659 -17.38 -14.17 8.02
CA VAL A 659 -16.56 -13.59 6.95
C VAL A 659 -16.37 -12.12 7.25
N VAL A 660 -15.13 -11.65 7.29
CA VAL A 660 -14.79 -10.25 7.56
C VAL A 660 -13.77 -9.73 6.57
N PHE A 661 -14.04 -8.54 6.02
CA PHE A 661 -13.12 -7.77 5.21
C PHE A 661 -12.87 -6.42 5.85
N THR A 662 -11.63 -5.96 5.81
CA THR A 662 -11.23 -4.64 6.27
C THR A 662 -10.34 -3.97 5.22
N ASN A 663 -10.47 -2.66 5.08
CA ASN A 663 -9.58 -1.83 4.26
C ASN A 663 -8.49 -1.18 5.12
N SER A 664 -7.84 -1.97 5.99
CA SER A 664 -6.83 -1.49 6.93
C SER A 664 -5.64 -2.44 7.11
N ASP A 665 -4.45 -1.86 7.31
CA ASP A 665 -3.23 -2.56 7.71
C ASP A 665 -3.25 -3.12 9.14
N LYS A 666 -4.28 -2.82 9.92
CA LYS A 666 -4.50 -3.34 11.27
C LYS A 666 -5.66 -4.32 11.38
N GLY A 667 -6.29 -4.70 10.27
CA GLY A 667 -7.47 -5.58 10.27
C GLY A 667 -7.27 -6.93 10.96
N THR A 668 -6.07 -7.51 10.94
CA THR A 668 -5.73 -8.78 11.58
C THR A 668 -5.97 -8.71 13.09
N GLN A 669 -5.76 -7.56 13.73
CA GLN A 669 -6.00 -7.42 15.16
C GLN A 669 -7.49 -7.46 15.49
N LEU A 670 -8.32 -6.88 14.61
CA LEU A 670 -9.77 -7.04 14.69
C LEU A 670 -10.17 -8.50 14.38
N ASN A 671 -9.63 -9.13 13.34
CA ASN A 671 -9.99 -10.49 12.94
C ASN A 671 -9.72 -11.52 14.06
N ILE A 672 -8.56 -11.45 14.72
CA ILE A 672 -8.22 -12.32 15.86
C ILE A 672 -9.19 -12.07 17.02
N ALA A 673 -9.40 -10.82 17.40
CA ALA A 673 -10.28 -10.49 18.51
C ALA A 673 -11.75 -10.80 18.20
N LEU A 674 -12.16 -10.72 16.94
CA LEU A 674 -13.49 -11.04 16.46
C LEU A 674 -13.77 -12.54 16.58
N ASP A 675 -12.81 -13.39 16.21
CA ASP A 675 -12.91 -14.85 16.41
C ASP A 675 -13.12 -15.18 17.90
N GLN A 676 -12.36 -14.53 18.78
CA GLN A 676 -12.52 -14.68 20.24
C GLN A 676 -13.85 -14.14 20.74
N PHE A 677 -14.26 -12.95 20.28
CA PHE A 677 -15.51 -12.33 20.69
C PHE A 677 -16.73 -13.14 20.25
N LEU A 678 -16.69 -13.70 19.05
CA LEU A 678 -17.79 -14.45 18.46
C LEU A 678 -17.81 -15.91 18.96
N VAL A 679 -16.68 -16.59 19.03
CA VAL A 679 -16.67 -18.06 19.19
C VAL A 679 -15.94 -18.51 20.44
N THR A 680 -14.64 -18.27 20.55
CA THR A 680 -13.83 -18.95 21.59
C THR A 680 -14.00 -18.34 22.99
N GLY A 681 -14.41 -17.07 23.08
CA GLY A 681 -14.27 -16.26 24.29
C GLY A 681 -12.82 -15.91 24.60
N LYS A 682 -12.60 -15.26 25.75
CA LYS A 682 -11.29 -14.87 26.26
C LYS A 682 -10.49 -16.14 26.56
N ILE A 683 -9.44 -16.36 25.76
CA ILE A 683 -8.47 -17.42 26.02
C ILE A 683 -7.67 -16.97 27.25
N LYS A 684 -7.61 -17.80 28.30
CA LYS A 684 -6.74 -17.51 29.44
C LYS A 684 -5.31 -17.47 28.90
N ASP A 685 -4.66 -16.31 28.96
CA ASP A 685 -3.21 -16.25 28.77
C ASP A 685 -2.63 -17.20 29.84
N HIS A 686 -2.05 -18.30 29.40
CA HIS A 686 -1.12 -19.02 30.26
C HIS A 686 0.01 -18.03 30.49
N LYS A 687 0.14 -17.56 31.74
CA LYS A 687 1.27 -16.75 32.18
C LYS A 687 2.56 -17.37 31.63
N GLU A 688 3.39 -16.52 31.02
CA GLU A 688 4.78 -16.82 30.66
C GLU A 688 5.52 -17.49 31.81
#